data_AF-B4MDU3-F1
#
_entry.id   AF-B4MDU3-F1
#
_cell.length_a   1.000
_cell.length_b   1.000
_cell.length_c   1.000
_cell.angle_alpha   90.00
_cell.angle_beta   90.00
_cell.angle_gamma   90.00
#
_symmetry.space_group_name_H-M   'P 1'
#
loop_
_entity.id
_entity.type
_entity.pdbx_description
1 polymer ?
#
loop_
_entity_poly.entity_id
_entity_poly.type
_entity_poly.pdbx_seq_one_letter_code
_entity_poly.pdbx_strand_id
1 'polypeptide(L)'
;MSLAVSLRRALLVLLSGAIFILTVLYWNQGVIKTQAYSEAQPRLHVQRDRNIDPIPLEKSWTYKCDHDRCVRVNYHKNEDNAKRVSFISCSMTCGDINIWPHPTSKSLVSAHTLRFSVEDVHLRLDSPHRDVRKQLKLAFDWFIKELRQIQRLDYASHTDEISMAAASVSEPSFRLGLHKTDTDVAESPLAGSLFSATFGSHRVGDLDSLQVKLSVHGSDQLNFNLDNDESYKLSTTYEHRRILVHITAQTFFGARHGLSTLQQLIWYDDEERLLRTYVSSLINDEPKFRYRGLMLDTSRHFFSVDAIKRTISAMGLAKLNRFHWHITDAQSFPYISRNYPELAEHGAYSESETYSEQDVREVTEFAKIFGVQVLLEVDAPAHAGNGWDWGPKRGLGELSLCINQQPWSFYCGEPPCGQLNPKNNHTYLILQRLYEEFLKLTGPTDIFHLGGDEVNLDCWAQYFNDTDLRGLWCDFMLQSNARLKLANGNEALRHVVVWSSALTNTKCLPNSQFVVQVWGGSTWQENYDLLDNGYNVIFSHVDAWYLDCGFGSWRATGDAACSPYRTWQNVYKHRPWERMRLDNKRRKQVLGGEACLWTEQVDENQLDNRLWPRAAALAERLWSDPNDDHDFDIVPPEVFRRISLFRNRLVELGIKAEALFPKYCVQNPGECI
;
A
#
# COMPACT_ATOMS: atom_id res chain seq x y z
N MET A 1 34.42 13.40 -68.44
CA MET A 1 33.33 12.67 -67.76
C MET A 1 33.71 11.24 -67.35
N SER A 2 34.43 10.45 -68.17
CA SER A 2 34.85 9.07 -67.81
C SER A 2 35.77 8.98 -66.57
N LEU A 3 36.75 9.88 -66.43
CA LEU A 3 37.67 9.88 -65.27
C LEU A 3 36.97 10.15 -63.91
N ALA A 4 35.96 11.01 -63.88
CA ALA A 4 35.26 11.38 -62.64
C ALA A 4 34.38 10.25 -62.09
N VAL A 5 33.83 9.40 -62.99
CA VAL A 5 33.04 8.22 -62.61
C VAL A 5 33.95 7.10 -62.09
N SER A 6 35.13 6.94 -62.68
CA SER A 6 36.15 5.99 -62.20
C SER A 6 36.66 6.37 -60.81
N LEU A 7 36.93 7.66 -60.57
CA LEU A 7 37.40 8.15 -59.27
C LEU A 7 36.34 7.98 -58.17
N ARG A 8 35.05 8.23 -58.47
CA ARG A 8 33.95 8.01 -57.52
C ARG A 8 33.77 6.53 -57.17
N ARG A 9 33.93 5.63 -58.13
CA ARG A 9 33.89 4.17 -57.87
C ARG A 9 35.07 3.72 -57.02
N ALA A 10 36.28 4.23 -57.29
CA ALA A 10 37.46 3.95 -56.48
C ALA A 10 37.31 4.46 -55.04
N LEU A 11 36.78 5.67 -54.84
CA LEU A 11 36.48 6.24 -53.53
C LEU A 11 35.41 5.44 -52.77
N LEU A 12 34.35 4.98 -53.43
CA LEU A 12 33.32 4.14 -52.81
C LEU A 12 33.86 2.78 -52.39
N VAL A 13 34.75 2.18 -53.17
CA VAL A 13 35.42 0.90 -52.83
C VAL A 13 36.38 1.09 -51.65
N LEU A 14 37.12 2.20 -51.61
CA LEU A 14 37.99 2.52 -50.48
C LEU A 14 37.20 2.82 -49.21
N LEU A 15 36.06 3.52 -49.32
CA LEU A 15 35.19 3.83 -48.19
C LEU A 15 34.55 2.56 -47.62
N SER A 16 34.06 1.67 -48.48
CA SER A 16 33.49 0.38 -48.06
C SER A 16 34.55 -0.56 -47.48
N GLY A 17 35.77 -0.56 -48.01
CA GLY A 17 36.92 -1.24 -47.40
C GLY A 17 37.28 -0.68 -46.02
N ALA A 18 37.29 0.64 -45.85
CA ALA A 18 37.57 1.28 -44.56
C ALA A 18 36.47 1.00 -43.52
N ILE A 19 35.19 1.02 -43.92
CA ILE A 19 34.07 0.65 -43.06
C ILE A 19 34.16 -0.82 -42.64
N PHE A 20 34.50 -1.72 -43.57
CA PHE A 20 34.69 -3.14 -43.27
C PHE A 20 35.86 -3.38 -42.30
N ILE A 21 36.97 -2.67 -42.49
CA ILE A 21 38.11 -2.77 -41.56
C ILE A 21 37.73 -2.22 -40.18
N LEU A 22 36.99 -1.10 -40.11
CA LEU A 22 36.51 -0.53 -38.85
C LEU A 22 35.50 -1.45 -38.15
N THR A 23 34.58 -2.10 -38.88
CA THR A 23 33.65 -3.07 -38.27
C THR A 23 34.35 -4.34 -37.82
N VAL A 24 35.35 -4.82 -38.57
CA VAL A 24 36.19 -5.95 -38.15
C VAL A 24 37.03 -5.59 -36.92
N LEU A 25 37.62 -4.38 -36.87
CA LEU A 25 38.36 -3.91 -35.69
C LEU A 25 37.44 -3.68 -34.48
N TYR A 26 36.23 -3.16 -34.68
CA TYR A 26 35.21 -3.02 -33.64
C TYR A 26 34.74 -4.38 -33.11
N TRP A 27 34.52 -5.36 -34.00
CA TRP A 27 34.23 -6.74 -33.60
C TRP A 27 35.43 -7.41 -32.90
N ASN A 28 36.66 -7.16 -33.34
CA ASN A 28 37.86 -7.72 -32.70
C ASN A 28 38.18 -7.07 -31.34
N GLN A 29 37.69 -5.86 -31.06
CA GLN A 29 37.76 -5.28 -29.71
C GLN A 29 36.76 -5.93 -28.74
N GLY A 30 35.75 -6.64 -29.25
CA GLY A 30 34.80 -7.44 -28.46
C GLY A 30 35.29 -8.86 -28.11
N VAL A 31 36.50 -9.25 -28.53
CA VAL A 31 37.07 -10.60 -28.27
C VAL A 31 38.22 -10.51 -27.26
N ILE A 32 38.01 -9.78 -26.17
CA ILE A 32 38.66 -10.09 -24.89
C ILE A 32 37.68 -10.99 -24.14
N LYS A 33 38.00 -12.29 -24.15
CA LYS A 33 37.35 -13.39 -23.43
C LYS A 33 36.35 -12.94 -22.35
N THR A 34 35.07 -12.96 -22.69
CA THR A 34 34.00 -13.20 -21.71
C THR A 34 34.11 -14.65 -21.28
N GLN A 35 35.06 -14.91 -20.39
CA GLN A 35 35.01 -16.09 -19.55
C GLN A 35 33.76 -15.92 -18.69
N ALA A 36 32.81 -16.85 -18.87
CA ALA A 36 31.53 -16.85 -18.21
C ALA A 36 31.66 -16.59 -16.70
N TYR A 37 31.23 -15.40 -16.26
CA TYR A 37 30.83 -15.16 -14.87
C TYR A 37 29.40 -15.69 -14.70
N SER A 38 29.27 -17.01 -14.84
CA SER A 38 28.07 -17.78 -14.52
C SER A 38 28.48 -18.92 -13.60
N GLU A 39 29.16 -18.57 -12.52
CA GLU A 39 29.07 -19.32 -11.29
C GLU A 39 28.46 -18.35 -10.29
N ALA A 40 27.32 -18.74 -9.74
CA ALA A 40 26.86 -18.19 -8.48
C ALA A 40 28.03 -18.34 -7.51
N GLN A 41 28.78 -17.26 -7.27
CA GLN A 41 29.62 -17.18 -6.10
C GLN A 41 28.66 -17.45 -4.94
N PRO A 42 28.84 -18.54 -4.17
CA PRO A 42 28.30 -18.53 -2.82
C PRO A 42 28.83 -17.23 -2.24
N ARG A 43 27.94 -16.47 -1.57
CA ARG A 43 28.33 -15.32 -0.74
C ARG A 43 29.75 -15.55 -0.28
N LEU A 44 30.68 -14.64 -0.60
CA LEU A 44 31.95 -14.60 0.07
C LEU A 44 31.58 -14.63 1.56
N HIS A 45 31.61 -15.82 2.13
CA HIS A 45 31.89 -16.01 3.53
C HIS A 45 33.25 -15.34 3.61
N VAL A 46 33.22 -14.05 3.94
CA VAL A 46 34.24 -13.51 4.83
C VAL A 46 34.34 -14.61 5.86
N GLN A 47 35.42 -15.39 5.80
CA GLN A 47 35.91 -16.12 6.95
C GLN A 47 36.05 -15.01 7.98
N ARG A 48 34.98 -14.77 8.74
CA ARG A 48 35.07 -14.12 10.02
C ARG A 48 36.02 -15.04 10.74
N ASP A 49 37.27 -14.60 10.82
CA ASP A 49 38.23 -15.17 11.72
C ASP A 49 37.50 -15.25 13.06
N ARG A 50 37.11 -16.47 13.46
CA ARG A 50 36.18 -16.72 14.59
C ARG A 50 36.77 -16.31 15.94
N ASN A 51 37.96 -15.68 15.93
CA ASN A 51 38.73 -15.24 17.07
C ASN A 51 38.98 -13.72 17.10
N ILE A 52 38.42 -12.94 16.19
CA ILE A 52 38.45 -11.47 16.31
C ILE A 52 37.07 -11.03 16.77
N ASP A 53 36.93 -10.83 18.08
CA ASP A 53 35.79 -10.10 18.62
C ASP A 53 35.68 -8.76 17.85
N PRO A 54 34.51 -8.42 17.29
CA PRO A 54 34.35 -7.18 16.57
C PRO A 54 34.74 -6.03 17.49
N ILE A 55 35.66 -5.16 17.03
CA ILE A 55 36.10 -3.99 17.81
C ILE A 55 34.84 -3.22 18.22
N PRO A 56 34.51 -3.13 19.51
CA PRO A 56 33.29 -2.47 19.95
C PRO A 56 33.42 -0.98 19.62
N LEU A 57 32.62 -0.52 18.66
CA LEU A 57 32.49 0.90 18.35
C LEU A 57 31.69 1.55 19.47
N GLU A 58 32.37 2.15 20.43
CA GLU A 58 31.70 2.96 21.45
C GLU A 58 31.18 4.25 20.79
N LYS A 59 29.84 4.41 20.75
CA LYS A 59 29.23 5.67 20.28
C LYS A 59 29.76 6.83 21.13
N SER A 60 30.49 7.75 20.52
CA SER A 60 31.05 8.93 21.20
C SER A 60 30.09 10.12 21.27
N TRP A 61 28.82 9.93 20.90
CA TRP A 61 27.80 10.98 20.80
C TRP A 61 26.44 10.52 21.34
N THR A 62 25.61 11.50 21.70
CA THR A 62 24.21 11.36 22.13
C THR A 62 23.36 12.46 21.47
N TYR A 63 22.05 12.43 21.65
CA TYR A 63 21.16 13.53 21.24
C TYR A 63 20.75 14.41 22.42
N LYS A 64 20.51 15.68 22.12
CA LYS A 64 19.92 16.67 23.02
C LYS A 64 18.84 17.44 22.25
N CYS A 65 17.72 17.71 22.91
CA CYS A 65 16.71 18.62 22.37
C CYS A 65 17.17 20.06 22.52
N ASP A 66 17.20 20.81 21.42
CA ASP A 66 17.56 22.22 21.36
C ASP A 66 16.62 22.94 20.37
N HIS A 67 15.78 23.84 20.89
CA HIS A 67 14.77 24.58 20.11
C HIS A 67 13.96 23.67 19.16
N ASP A 68 13.30 22.64 19.72
CA ASP A 68 12.48 21.65 18.99
C ASP A 68 13.23 20.80 17.95
N ARG A 69 14.57 20.79 18.01
CA ARG A 69 15.43 19.98 17.14
C ARG A 69 16.31 19.04 17.96
N CYS A 70 16.53 17.85 17.40
CA CYS A 70 17.43 16.86 17.98
C CYS A 70 18.84 17.05 17.48
N VAL A 71 19.68 17.69 18.29
CA VAL A 71 21.07 17.97 17.96
C VAL A 71 21.97 16.88 18.50
N ARG A 72 22.86 16.37 17.64
CA ARG A 72 23.87 15.40 18.01
C ARG A 72 25.02 16.10 18.74
N VAL A 73 25.36 15.63 19.93
CA VAL A 73 26.41 16.20 20.79
C VAL A 73 27.38 15.13 21.26
N ASN A 74 28.61 15.50 21.60
CA ASN A 74 29.57 14.57 22.16
C ASN A 74 29.09 14.04 23.52
N TYR A 75 29.30 12.75 23.75
CA TYR A 75 28.96 12.09 25.00
C TYR A 75 30.19 12.00 25.91
N HIS A 76 30.22 12.80 26.96
CA HIS A 76 31.28 12.77 27.97
C HIS A 76 30.79 12.06 29.23
N LYS A 77 31.31 10.86 29.48
CA LYS A 77 30.91 9.99 30.61
C LYS A 77 31.17 10.61 32.00
N ASN A 78 32.01 11.65 32.07
CA ASN A 78 32.47 12.27 33.33
C ASN A 78 31.65 13.51 33.75
N GLU A 79 30.71 13.98 32.94
CA GLU A 79 29.79 15.06 33.33
C GLU A 79 28.48 14.43 33.88
N ASP A 80 28.32 14.48 35.21
CA ASP A 80 27.09 14.23 35.99
C ASP A 80 26.08 13.22 35.41
N ASN A 81 26.32 11.91 35.56
CA ASN A 81 25.31 10.85 35.33
C ASN A 81 24.49 11.00 34.02
N ALA A 82 25.03 11.66 33.00
CA ALA A 82 24.29 11.99 31.80
C ALA A 82 23.92 10.69 31.08
N LYS A 83 22.62 10.39 31.01
CA LYS A 83 22.12 9.24 30.25
C LYS A 83 22.19 9.55 28.76
N ARG A 84 22.58 8.55 27.97
CA ARG A 84 22.47 8.65 26.51
C ARG A 84 21.00 8.71 26.11
N VAL A 85 20.74 9.47 25.06
CA VAL A 85 19.42 9.62 24.45
C VAL A 85 19.56 9.23 22.99
N SER A 86 18.79 8.22 22.59
CA SER A 86 18.69 7.79 21.21
C SER A 86 18.04 8.84 20.32
N PHE A 87 18.33 8.77 19.01
CA PHE A 87 17.75 9.68 18.03
C PHE A 87 16.22 9.62 18.05
N ILE A 88 15.65 8.42 18.10
CA ILE A 88 14.19 8.22 18.10
C ILE A 88 13.57 8.76 19.39
N SER A 89 14.17 8.50 20.56
CA SER A 89 13.67 9.06 21.83
C SER A 89 13.73 10.57 21.85
N CYS A 90 14.83 11.17 21.39
CA CYS A 90 14.88 12.62 21.23
C CYS A 90 13.77 13.09 20.29
N SER A 91 13.63 12.46 19.11
CA SER A 91 12.66 12.87 18.10
C SER A 91 11.24 12.81 18.64
N MET A 92 10.87 11.77 19.39
CA MET A 92 9.53 11.65 19.97
C MET A 92 9.27 12.67 21.10
N THR A 93 10.30 13.12 21.83
CA THR A 93 10.12 14.04 22.98
C THR A 93 10.46 15.50 22.71
N CYS A 94 11.02 15.83 21.55
CA CYS A 94 11.50 17.17 21.20
C CYS A 94 10.54 17.84 20.20
N GLY A 95 9.92 18.95 20.61
CA GLY A 95 8.93 19.67 19.82
C GLY A 95 7.58 18.96 19.70
N ASP A 96 6.88 19.24 18.59
CA ASP A 96 5.57 18.67 18.32
C ASP A 96 5.60 17.16 18.07
N ILE A 97 4.44 16.53 18.27
CA ILE A 97 4.24 15.10 18.11
C ILE A 97 4.65 14.61 16.70
N ASN A 98 5.45 13.55 16.68
CA ASN A 98 5.98 12.96 15.45
C ASN A 98 5.23 11.70 15.01
N ILE A 99 3.95 11.85 14.68
CA ILE A 99 3.15 10.75 14.11
C ILE A 99 2.63 11.12 12.72
N TRP A 100 2.21 10.09 12.00
CA TRP A 100 1.76 10.17 10.61
C TRP A 100 0.54 9.28 10.34
N PRO A 101 -0.55 9.79 9.75
CA PRO A 101 -0.86 11.21 9.56
C PRO A 101 -0.85 12.00 10.87
N HIS A 102 -0.60 13.30 10.77
CA HIS A 102 -0.81 14.22 11.88
C HIS A 102 -2.29 14.21 12.30
N PRO A 103 -2.62 14.22 13.60
CA PRO A 103 -4.00 14.33 14.04
C PRO A 103 -4.66 15.64 13.61
N THR A 104 -5.96 15.61 13.37
CA THR A 104 -6.73 16.80 12.94
C THR A 104 -6.98 17.80 14.05
N SER A 105 -7.03 17.34 15.29
CA SER A 105 -7.16 18.19 16.47
C SER A 105 -5.85 18.32 17.24
N LYS A 106 -5.77 19.37 18.07
CA LYS A 106 -4.62 19.57 18.97
C LYS A 106 -4.41 18.34 19.85
N SER A 107 -3.23 17.75 19.73
CA SER A 107 -2.78 16.62 20.54
C SER A 107 -1.99 17.12 21.75
N LEU A 108 -2.19 16.48 22.90
CA LEU A 108 -1.41 16.76 24.10
C LEU A 108 -0.63 15.51 24.48
N VAL A 109 0.71 15.60 24.48
CA VAL A 109 1.59 14.53 24.93
C VAL A 109 2.54 15.05 26.01
N SER A 110 2.87 14.20 26.98
CA SER A 110 3.81 14.53 28.04
C SER A 110 5.25 14.57 27.53
N ALA A 111 6.08 15.45 28.08
CA ALA A 111 7.54 15.39 27.88
C ALA A 111 8.18 14.17 28.58
N HIS A 112 7.49 13.57 29.56
CA HIS A 112 7.96 12.40 30.30
C HIS A 112 7.49 11.12 29.64
N THR A 113 8.36 10.10 29.67
CA THR A 113 8.13 8.80 29.05
C THR A 113 8.33 7.66 30.04
N LEU A 114 7.80 6.50 29.74
CA LEU A 114 7.91 5.28 30.53
C LEU A 114 8.52 4.16 29.70
N ARG A 115 9.40 3.37 30.31
CA ARG A 115 10.00 2.17 29.72
C ARG A 115 9.20 0.92 30.07
N PHE A 116 9.04 0.00 29.13
CA PHE A 116 8.30 -1.24 29.34
C PHE A 116 8.73 -2.33 28.34
N SER A 117 8.30 -3.57 28.59
CA SER A 117 8.44 -4.68 27.64
C SER A 117 7.11 -5.00 26.98
N VAL A 118 7.15 -5.62 25.81
CA VAL A 118 5.92 -5.98 25.07
C VAL A 118 5.04 -6.98 25.85
N GLU A 119 5.64 -7.77 26.73
CA GLU A 119 4.95 -8.72 27.62
C GLU A 119 4.05 -8.02 28.65
N ASP A 120 4.32 -6.74 28.96
CA ASP A 120 3.55 -5.95 29.93
C ASP A 120 2.25 -5.40 29.32
N VAL A 121 2.05 -5.58 28.00
CA VAL A 121 0.92 -5.03 27.25
C VAL A 121 -0.27 -5.99 27.28
N HIS A 122 -1.41 -5.52 27.77
CA HIS A 122 -2.62 -6.34 27.94
C HIS A 122 -3.86 -5.68 27.33
N LEU A 123 -4.68 -6.47 26.64
CA LEU A 123 -5.93 -6.01 26.05
C LEU A 123 -7.10 -6.07 27.05
N ARG A 124 -7.92 -5.03 27.04
CA ARG A 124 -9.26 -5.02 27.62
C ARG A 124 -10.26 -4.55 26.56
N LEU A 125 -11.24 -5.38 26.24
CA LEU A 125 -12.31 -5.04 25.29
C LEU A 125 -13.56 -4.61 26.03
N ASP A 126 -14.18 -3.53 25.56
CA ASP A 126 -15.40 -2.96 26.10
C ASP A 126 -16.35 -2.59 24.95
N SER A 127 -17.12 -3.58 24.50
CA SER A 127 -18.13 -3.39 23.45
C SER A 127 -19.26 -4.38 23.69
N PRO A 128 -20.53 -3.99 23.52
CA PRO A 128 -21.65 -4.94 23.62
C PRO A 128 -21.66 -5.94 22.46
N HIS A 129 -21.04 -5.61 21.33
CA HIS A 129 -21.13 -6.38 20.09
C HIS A 129 -20.04 -7.46 19.97
N ARG A 130 -20.45 -8.73 19.81
CA ARG A 130 -19.53 -9.87 19.78
C ARG A 130 -18.55 -9.83 18.61
N ASP A 131 -19.03 -9.52 17.41
CA ASP A 131 -18.20 -9.54 16.22
C ASP A 131 -17.20 -8.39 16.20
N VAL A 132 -17.61 -7.21 16.69
CA VAL A 132 -16.68 -6.08 16.95
C VAL A 132 -15.58 -6.50 17.93
N ARG A 133 -15.90 -7.18 19.04
CA ARG A 133 -14.88 -7.68 19.97
C ARG A 133 -13.91 -8.67 19.29
N LYS A 134 -14.42 -9.57 18.44
CA LYS A 134 -13.58 -10.52 17.68
C LYS A 134 -12.63 -9.77 16.75
N GLN A 135 -13.14 -8.79 16.01
CA GLN A 135 -12.33 -8.02 15.06
C GLN A 135 -11.28 -7.13 15.76
N LEU A 136 -11.65 -6.48 16.88
CA LEU A 136 -10.71 -5.71 17.69
C LEU A 136 -9.61 -6.58 18.30
N LYS A 137 -9.93 -7.83 18.68
CA LYS A 137 -8.92 -8.79 19.16
C LYS A 137 -7.90 -9.11 18.06
N LEU A 138 -8.36 -9.38 16.85
CA LEU A 138 -7.45 -9.62 15.69
C LEU A 138 -6.56 -8.40 15.42
N ALA A 139 -7.12 -7.20 15.43
CA ALA A 139 -6.36 -5.96 15.26
C ALA A 139 -5.30 -5.78 16.37
N PHE A 140 -5.66 -6.05 17.62
CA PHE A 140 -4.73 -5.99 18.74
C PHE A 140 -3.61 -7.04 18.65
N ASP A 141 -3.92 -8.27 18.22
CA ASP A 141 -2.92 -9.32 18.07
C ASP A 141 -1.88 -8.96 16.99
N TRP A 142 -2.32 -8.32 15.91
CA TRP A 142 -1.42 -7.74 14.90
C TRP A 142 -0.59 -6.59 15.45
N PHE A 143 -1.18 -5.67 16.21
CA PHE A 143 -0.45 -4.62 16.91
C PHE A 143 0.67 -5.19 17.81
N ILE A 144 0.40 -6.24 18.58
CA ILE A 144 1.44 -6.92 19.39
C ILE A 144 2.51 -7.57 18.52
N LYS A 145 2.13 -8.18 17.39
CA LYS A 145 3.09 -8.76 16.43
C LYS A 145 4.03 -7.68 15.88
N GLU A 146 3.51 -6.53 15.51
CA GLU A 146 4.28 -5.38 15.02
C GLU A 146 5.23 -4.83 16.09
N LEU A 147 4.77 -4.67 17.35
CA LEU A 147 5.64 -4.24 18.46
C LEU A 147 6.81 -5.21 18.70
N ARG A 148 6.56 -6.53 18.60
CA ARG A 148 7.62 -7.55 18.70
C ARG A 148 8.61 -7.44 17.55
N GLN A 149 8.16 -7.13 16.34
CA GLN A 149 9.02 -6.98 15.18
C GLN A 149 9.95 -5.77 15.35
N ILE A 150 9.40 -4.64 15.81
CA ILE A 150 10.16 -3.42 16.12
C ILE A 150 11.24 -3.71 17.18
N GLN A 151 10.91 -4.48 18.22
CA GLN A 151 11.87 -4.85 19.27
C GLN A 151 12.97 -5.82 18.79
N ARG A 152 12.68 -6.69 17.80
CA ARG A 152 13.60 -7.75 17.35
C ARG A 152 14.60 -7.32 16.29
N LEU A 153 14.34 -6.27 15.52
CA LEU A 153 15.19 -5.89 14.39
C LEU A 153 16.61 -5.47 14.80
N ASP A 154 16.83 -5.00 16.03
CA ASP A 154 18.19 -4.74 16.52
C ASP A 154 18.90 -6.01 17.04
N TYR A 155 18.15 -7.03 17.49
CA TYR A 155 18.73 -8.31 17.92
C TYR A 155 19.25 -9.14 16.74
N ALA A 156 18.60 -9.07 15.58
CA ALA A 156 19.04 -9.77 14.38
C ALA A 156 20.41 -9.29 13.85
N SER A 157 20.89 -8.11 14.26
CA SER A 157 22.25 -7.65 13.94
C SER A 157 23.35 -8.30 14.80
N HIS A 158 22.99 -9.02 15.88
CA HIS A 158 23.93 -9.60 16.86
C HIS A 158 23.73 -11.10 17.11
N THR A 159 22.71 -11.74 16.52
CA THR A 159 22.49 -13.19 16.63
C THR A 159 22.25 -13.82 15.27
N ASP A 160 23.26 -13.77 14.40
CA ASP A 160 23.41 -14.70 13.27
C ASP A 160 24.56 -15.66 13.57
N GLU A 161 24.33 -16.53 14.54
CA GLU A 161 24.85 -17.90 14.65
C GLU A 161 24.09 -18.49 15.86
N ILE A 162 23.44 -19.66 15.69
CA ILE A 162 22.53 -20.34 16.64
C ILE A 162 21.03 -19.98 16.46
N SER A 163 20.42 -20.45 15.37
CA SER A 163 19.18 -21.27 15.42
C SER A 163 18.58 -21.49 14.01
N MET A 164 19.32 -22.20 13.15
CA MET A 164 18.71 -22.91 12.02
C MET A 164 18.83 -24.41 12.27
N ALA A 165 18.09 -24.91 13.25
CA ALA A 165 17.80 -26.32 13.45
C ALA A 165 16.68 -26.48 14.48
N ALA A 166 15.42 -26.29 14.05
CA ALA A 166 14.21 -26.93 14.59
C ALA A 166 12.96 -26.10 14.24
N ALA A 167 12.39 -26.34 13.05
CA ALA A 167 11.00 -26.03 12.78
C ALA A 167 10.46 -26.95 11.67
N SER A 168 10.61 -28.26 11.87
CA SER A 168 9.72 -29.24 11.25
C SER A 168 8.74 -29.68 12.33
N VAL A 169 7.55 -29.06 12.37
CA VAL A 169 6.45 -29.57 13.20
C VAL A 169 5.23 -29.78 12.31
N SER A 170 5.01 -31.06 12.09
CA SER A 170 3.82 -31.73 11.57
C SER A 170 2.52 -31.31 12.26
N GLU A 171 1.45 -31.29 11.47
CA GLU A 171 0.05 -31.18 11.90
C GLU A 171 -0.31 -32.15 13.04
N PRO A 172 -1.20 -31.75 13.98
CA PRO A 172 -1.82 -32.71 14.89
C PRO A 172 -3.23 -33.09 14.41
N SER A 173 -3.35 -34.36 14.00
CA SER A 173 -4.63 -35.07 13.85
C SER A 173 -5.33 -35.23 15.20
N PHE A 174 -6.60 -34.81 15.26
CA PHE A 174 -7.52 -35.00 16.37
C PHE A 174 -7.98 -36.48 16.49
N ARG A 175 -7.77 -37.12 17.65
CA ARG A 175 -8.59 -38.27 18.10
C ARG A 175 -8.83 -38.23 19.60
N LEU A 176 -10.11 -38.29 19.96
CA LEU A 176 -10.64 -38.46 21.32
C LEU A 176 -10.37 -39.87 21.87
N GLY A 177 -10.18 -39.98 23.18
CA GLY A 177 -10.31 -41.23 23.93
C GLY A 177 -10.12 -41.04 25.44
N LEU A 178 -11.20 -41.19 26.21
CA LEU A 178 -11.23 -41.23 27.68
C LEU A 178 -10.48 -42.47 28.24
N HIS A 179 -9.79 -42.34 29.37
CA HIS A 179 -10.15 -43.01 30.64
C HIS A 179 -9.17 -42.71 31.80
N LYS A 180 -9.77 -42.60 33.00
CA LYS A 180 -9.20 -42.50 34.36
C LYS A 180 -8.65 -43.85 34.85
N THR A 181 -7.62 -43.86 35.71
CA THR A 181 -7.59 -44.52 37.05
C THR A 181 -6.22 -44.42 37.75
N ASP A 182 -6.27 -44.37 39.09
CA ASP A 182 -5.23 -44.17 40.11
C ASP A 182 -4.19 -45.31 40.26
N THR A 183 -3.02 -45.03 40.85
CA THR A 183 -2.57 -45.54 42.18
C THR A 183 -1.09 -45.24 42.49
N ASP A 184 -0.85 -44.98 43.79
CA ASP A 184 0.39 -44.55 44.47
C ASP A 184 1.46 -45.66 44.71
N VAL A 185 2.69 -45.23 45.06
CA VAL A 185 3.42 -45.51 46.33
C VAL A 185 4.97 -45.69 46.20
N ALA A 186 5.70 -44.88 47.01
CA ALA A 186 7.02 -45.04 47.70
C ALA A 186 8.34 -45.10 46.91
N GLU A 187 9.51 -44.59 47.36
CA GLU A 187 9.95 -43.87 48.58
C GLU A 187 11.35 -43.24 48.32
N SER A 188 11.71 -42.22 49.12
CA SER A 188 12.91 -41.35 49.12
C SER A 188 14.19 -42.00 49.74
N PRO A 189 15.24 -41.30 50.26
CA PRO A 189 15.73 -39.90 50.14
C PRO A 189 17.27 -39.79 49.98
N LEU A 190 17.80 -38.58 49.69
CA LEU A 190 18.97 -38.01 50.42
C LEU A 190 19.24 -36.55 50.05
N ALA A 191 19.28 -35.72 51.11
CA ALA A 191 19.89 -34.39 51.27
C ALA A 191 19.38 -33.24 50.36
N GLY A 192 18.86 -32.12 50.85
CA GLY A 192 19.06 -31.51 52.17
C GLY A 192 19.65 -30.12 52.01
N SER A 193 18.76 -29.14 51.78
CA SER A 193 18.87 -27.73 52.22
C SER A 193 19.80 -26.75 51.50
N LEU A 194 19.28 -25.52 51.43
CA LEU A 194 19.95 -24.22 51.20
C LEU A 194 20.42 -23.92 49.77
N PHE A 195 19.51 -23.35 48.97
CA PHE A 195 19.60 -21.93 48.57
C PHE A 195 18.20 -21.49 48.08
N SER A 196 17.44 -20.91 49.00
CA SER A 196 16.47 -19.86 48.66
C SER A 196 17.31 -18.66 48.22
N ALA A 197 17.73 -18.67 46.95
CA ALA A 197 18.19 -17.47 46.28
C ALA A 197 16.95 -16.83 45.68
N THR A 198 16.48 -15.81 46.38
CA THR A 198 15.69 -14.72 45.82
C THR A 198 16.26 -14.31 44.46
N PHE A 199 15.76 -14.91 43.37
CA PHE A 199 15.83 -14.27 42.06
C PHE A 199 14.79 -13.16 42.09
N GLY A 200 15.18 -12.03 42.68
CA GLY A 200 14.60 -10.76 42.31
C GLY A 200 14.76 -10.63 40.82
N SER A 201 13.67 -10.85 40.08
CA SER A 201 13.53 -10.35 38.72
C SER A 201 13.88 -8.86 38.80
N HIS A 202 15.07 -8.50 38.35
CA HIS A 202 15.38 -7.10 38.06
C HIS A 202 14.39 -6.70 36.97
N ARG A 203 13.26 -6.13 37.38
CA ARG A 203 12.24 -5.59 36.47
C ARG A 203 12.88 -4.43 35.73
N VAL A 204 13.13 -4.60 34.44
CA VAL A 204 13.96 -3.68 33.65
C VAL A 204 13.19 -2.40 33.27
N GLY A 205 11.85 -2.38 33.37
CA GLY A 205 10.99 -1.25 32.98
C GLY A 205 10.41 -0.41 34.13
N ASP A 206 9.86 0.75 33.78
CA ASP A 206 9.15 1.66 34.69
C ASP A 206 7.72 1.16 34.98
N LEU A 207 7.13 0.42 34.04
CA LEU A 207 5.76 -0.11 34.12
C LEU A 207 5.71 -1.55 34.63
N ASP A 208 4.71 -1.83 35.47
CA ASP A 208 4.29 -3.19 35.82
C ASP A 208 3.18 -3.70 34.88
N SER A 209 2.46 -2.80 34.20
CA SER A 209 1.40 -3.15 33.26
C SER A 209 1.02 -1.96 32.36
N LEU A 210 0.84 -2.23 31.07
CA LEU A 210 0.22 -1.34 30.09
C LEU A 210 -1.10 -1.96 29.62
N GLN A 211 -2.22 -1.45 30.13
CA GLN A 211 -3.53 -1.93 29.73
C GLN A 211 -4.07 -1.09 28.57
N VAL A 212 -4.32 -1.71 27.42
CA VAL A 212 -5.02 -1.10 26.28
C VAL A 212 -6.50 -1.45 26.38
N LYS A 213 -7.33 -0.47 26.76
CA LYS A 213 -8.78 -0.59 26.77
C LYS A 213 -9.36 -0.05 25.46
N LEU A 214 -9.99 -0.91 24.66
CA LEU A 214 -10.71 -0.53 23.45
C LEU A 214 -12.22 -0.52 23.73
N SER A 215 -12.83 0.66 23.65
CA SER A 215 -14.25 0.91 23.89
C SER A 215 -14.98 1.26 22.59
N VAL A 216 -15.94 0.42 22.17
CA VAL A 216 -16.78 0.66 20.98
C VAL A 216 -18.25 0.45 21.34
N HIS A 217 -19.03 1.52 21.31
CA HIS A 217 -20.41 1.53 21.80
C HIS A 217 -21.46 1.96 20.76
N GLY A 218 -21.05 2.51 19.61
CA GLY A 218 -21.97 3.15 18.67
C GLY A 218 -22.62 2.18 17.66
N SER A 219 -21.87 1.21 17.14
CA SER A 219 -22.37 0.32 16.07
C SER A 219 -21.77 -1.09 16.13
N ASP A 220 -22.56 -2.09 15.72
CA ASP A 220 -22.13 -3.47 15.46
C ASP A 220 -21.65 -3.69 14.03
N GLN A 221 -21.83 -2.69 13.15
CA GLN A 221 -21.53 -2.83 11.73
C GLN A 221 -20.03 -2.93 11.49
N LEU A 222 -19.65 -4.00 10.80
CA LEU A 222 -18.30 -4.24 10.30
C LEU A 222 -18.23 -4.19 8.77
N ASN A 223 -19.32 -3.78 8.12
CA ASN A 223 -19.38 -3.62 6.67
C ASN A 223 -18.87 -2.23 6.31
N PHE A 224 -18.14 -2.17 5.21
CA PHE A 224 -17.60 -0.92 4.72
C PHE A 224 -18.66 -0.12 3.98
N ASN A 225 -18.74 1.17 4.28
CA ASN A 225 -19.45 2.16 3.50
C ASN A 225 -18.69 3.49 3.54
N LEU A 226 -19.02 4.42 2.66
CA LEU A 226 -18.37 5.75 2.65
C LEU A 226 -18.66 6.56 3.92
N ASP A 227 -19.76 6.30 4.62
CA ASP A 227 -20.22 7.08 5.78
C ASP A 227 -19.83 6.44 7.12
N ASN A 228 -18.93 5.45 7.13
CA ASN A 228 -18.45 4.85 8.36
C ASN A 228 -17.75 5.90 9.23
N ASP A 229 -18.14 5.99 10.50
CA ASP A 229 -17.48 6.88 11.45
C ASP A 229 -16.10 6.31 11.81
N GLU A 230 -15.06 7.03 11.41
CA GLU A 230 -13.65 6.71 11.63
C GLU A 230 -13.01 7.54 12.75
N SER A 231 -13.81 8.28 13.52
CA SER A 231 -13.36 9.13 14.63
C SER A 231 -12.98 8.31 15.85
N TYR A 232 -11.98 8.79 16.61
CA TYR A 232 -11.60 8.19 17.87
C TYR A 232 -11.01 9.20 18.86
N LYS A 233 -11.01 8.77 20.12
CA LYS A 233 -10.31 9.45 21.21
C LYS A 233 -9.36 8.46 21.88
N LEU A 234 -8.09 8.84 21.98
CA LEU A 234 -7.06 8.15 22.75
C LEU A 234 -6.71 9.01 23.96
N SER A 235 -6.80 8.42 25.15
CA SER A 235 -6.35 9.07 26.39
C SER A 235 -5.60 8.08 27.27
N THR A 236 -4.63 8.55 28.05
CA THR A 236 -3.88 7.71 28.97
C THR A 236 -4.02 8.19 30.41
N THR A 237 -4.13 7.26 31.35
CA THR A 237 -3.98 7.54 32.78
C THR A 237 -2.85 6.72 33.36
N TYR A 238 -1.99 7.35 34.17
CA TYR A 238 -0.83 6.72 34.79
C TYR A 238 -0.92 6.80 36.31
N GLU A 239 -0.99 5.65 36.97
CA GLU A 239 -1.04 5.54 38.43
C GLU A 239 -0.28 4.29 38.88
N HIS A 240 0.49 4.39 39.96
CA HIS A 240 1.14 3.24 40.61
C HIS A 240 1.91 2.32 39.64
N ARG A 241 2.73 2.90 38.74
CA ARG A 241 3.50 2.15 37.71
C ARG A 241 2.64 1.36 36.73
N ARG A 242 1.36 1.71 36.58
CA ARG A 242 0.46 1.14 35.59
C ARG A 242 -0.06 2.26 34.71
N ILE A 243 -0.10 2.01 33.41
CA ILE A 243 -0.73 2.92 32.46
C ILE A 243 -1.96 2.24 31.85
N LEU A 244 -3.07 2.97 31.81
CA LEU A 244 -4.26 2.61 31.09
C LEU A 244 -4.34 3.49 29.85
N VAL A 245 -4.19 2.89 28.67
CA VAL A 245 -4.47 3.52 27.38
C VAL A 245 -5.93 3.24 27.04
N HIS A 246 -6.78 4.26 27.08
CA HIS A 246 -8.19 4.14 26.73
C HIS A 246 -8.44 4.73 25.34
N ILE A 247 -8.79 3.86 24.39
CA ILE A 247 -9.24 4.24 23.04
C ILE A 247 -10.75 4.07 23.00
N THR A 248 -11.47 5.15 22.69
CA THR A 248 -12.93 5.16 22.53
C THR A 248 -13.30 5.58 21.11
N ALA A 249 -14.23 4.88 20.47
CA ALA A 249 -14.73 5.20 19.14
C ALA A 249 -16.20 4.77 18.97
N GLN A 250 -16.87 5.32 17.95
CA GLN A 250 -18.24 4.92 17.62
C GLN A 250 -18.30 3.55 16.92
N THR A 251 -17.30 3.25 16.10
CA THR A 251 -17.24 2.01 15.31
C THR A 251 -15.91 1.28 15.52
N PHE A 252 -15.83 0.06 14.97
CA PHE A 252 -14.57 -0.67 14.85
C PHE A 252 -13.48 0.13 14.12
N PHE A 253 -13.84 0.87 13.06
CA PHE A 253 -12.88 1.59 12.20
C PHE A 253 -12.14 2.69 12.97
N GLY A 254 -12.86 3.53 13.71
CA GLY A 254 -12.24 4.54 14.57
C GLY A 254 -11.33 3.93 15.64
N ALA A 255 -11.79 2.87 16.33
CA ALA A 255 -10.96 2.18 17.33
C ALA A 255 -9.69 1.57 16.71
N ARG A 256 -9.77 1.06 15.47
CA ARG A 256 -8.63 0.55 14.73
C ARG A 256 -7.64 1.65 14.35
N HIS A 257 -8.10 2.84 13.97
CA HIS A 257 -7.23 4.01 13.74
C HIS A 257 -6.56 4.49 15.02
N GLY A 258 -7.27 4.47 16.15
CA GLY A 258 -6.71 4.74 17.47
C GLY A 258 -5.59 3.76 17.85
N LEU A 259 -5.71 2.49 17.45
CA LEU A 259 -4.65 1.50 17.63
C LEU A 259 -3.44 1.77 16.72
N SER A 260 -3.64 2.18 15.45
CA SER A 260 -2.54 2.65 14.57
C SER A 260 -1.82 3.85 15.19
N THR A 261 -2.55 4.79 15.78
CA THR A 261 -1.94 5.95 16.46
C THR A 261 -1.17 5.52 17.70
N LEU A 262 -1.71 4.62 18.53
CA LEU A 262 -0.98 4.07 19.68
C LEU A 262 0.33 3.38 19.27
N GLN A 263 0.33 2.64 18.17
CA GLN A 263 1.52 2.00 17.62
C GLN A 263 2.65 3.01 17.36
N GLN A 264 2.30 4.21 16.89
CA GLN A 264 3.27 5.26 16.62
C GLN A 264 3.72 6.02 17.89
N LEU A 265 2.90 6.01 18.95
CA LEU A 265 3.27 6.54 20.27
C LEU A 265 4.17 5.59 21.09
N ILE A 266 4.49 4.41 20.54
CA ILE A 266 5.38 3.42 21.15
C ILE A 266 6.60 3.26 20.27
N TRP A 267 7.80 3.46 20.79
CA TRP A 267 9.03 3.26 20.02
C TRP A 267 10.03 2.41 20.80
N TYR A 268 11.00 1.82 20.10
CA TYR A 268 12.11 1.11 20.72
C TYR A 268 13.26 2.07 20.96
N ASP A 269 13.81 2.09 22.18
CA ASP A 269 15.00 2.87 22.52
C ASP A 269 16.23 1.97 22.49
N ASP A 270 17.12 2.18 21.52
CA ASP A 270 18.31 1.34 21.31
C ASP A 270 19.36 1.51 22.42
N GLU A 271 19.37 2.64 23.14
CA GLU A 271 20.29 2.86 24.26
C GLU A 271 19.84 2.09 25.53
N GLU A 272 18.52 1.99 25.77
CA GLU A 272 17.94 1.32 26.94
C GLU A 272 17.43 -0.11 26.64
N ARG A 273 17.40 -0.50 25.36
CA ARG A 273 16.92 -1.80 24.85
C ARG A 273 15.50 -2.18 25.27
N LEU A 274 14.63 -1.19 25.43
CA LEU A 274 13.23 -1.34 25.84
C LEU A 274 12.29 -0.50 24.98
N LEU A 275 11.00 -0.83 25.02
CA LEU A 275 9.97 0.03 24.45
C LEU A 275 9.75 1.25 25.35
N ARG A 276 9.40 2.38 24.74
CA ARG A 276 9.04 3.63 25.41
C ARG A 276 7.70 4.14 24.90
N THR A 277 6.97 4.79 25.80
CA THR A 277 5.75 5.54 25.48
C THR A 277 5.62 6.75 26.40
N TYR A 278 4.68 7.65 26.12
CA TYR A 278 4.44 8.83 26.93
C TYR A 278 3.71 8.49 28.25
N VAL A 279 4.01 9.24 29.32
CA VAL A 279 3.28 9.13 30.60
C VAL A 279 1.82 9.57 30.44
N SER A 280 1.60 10.61 29.63
CA SER A 280 0.28 11.16 29.34
C SER A 280 0.15 11.47 27.85
N SER A 281 -0.99 11.12 27.26
CA SER A 281 -1.37 11.41 25.89
C SER A 281 -2.89 11.65 25.84
N LEU A 282 -3.31 12.67 25.10
CA LEU A 282 -4.70 12.96 24.76
C LEU A 282 -4.75 13.35 23.28
N ILE A 283 -5.43 12.52 22.49
CA ILE A 283 -5.60 12.70 21.05
C ILE A 283 -7.09 12.51 20.73
N ASN A 284 -7.68 13.47 20.03
CA ASN A 284 -8.98 13.33 19.37
C ASN A 284 -8.72 13.51 17.88
N ASP A 285 -9.26 12.63 17.05
CA ASP A 285 -8.86 12.59 15.64
C ASP A 285 -9.96 11.96 14.78
N GLU A 286 -10.08 12.44 13.55
CA GLU A 286 -11.05 12.01 12.54
C GLU A 286 -10.56 12.41 11.15
N PRO A 287 -10.89 11.65 10.09
CA PRO A 287 -10.42 11.97 8.74
C PRO A 287 -11.19 13.15 8.11
N LYS A 288 -10.49 13.92 7.28
CA LYS A 288 -11.03 14.99 6.45
C LYS A 288 -11.87 14.46 5.29
N PHE A 289 -11.38 13.41 4.62
CA PHE A 289 -12.03 12.80 3.47
C PHE A 289 -12.42 11.36 3.75
N ARG A 290 -13.57 10.94 3.21
CA ARG A 290 -14.15 9.61 3.41
C ARG A 290 -13.48 8.54 2.54
N TYR A 291 -13.05 8.89 1.34
CA TYR A 291 -12.37 8.00 0.40
C TYR A 291 -10.85 8.27 0.41
N ARG A 292 -10.05 7.30 0.85
CA ARG A 292 -8.58 7.41 0.92
C ARG A 292 -7.96 6.16 0.31
N GLY A 293 -7.79 6.22 -1.00
CA GLY A 293 -7.49 5.06 -1.82
C GLY A 293 -6.02 4.84 -2.13
N LEU A 294 -5.70 3.58 -2.39
CA LEU A 294 -4.52 3.16 -3.12
C LEU A 294 -4.94 2.09 -4.13
N MET A 295 -4.67 2.35 -5.41
CA MET A 295 -4.87 1.39 -6.48
C MET A 295 -3.59 0.61 -6.78
N LEU A 296 -3.72 -0.71 -6.91
CA LEU A 296 -2.69 -1.59 -7.43
C LEU A 296 -3.25 -2.36 -8.64
N ASP A 297 -2.61 -2.18 -9.78
CA ASP A 297 -2.79 -3.02 -10.96
C ASP A 297 -2.03 -4.34 -10.77
N THR A 298 -2.72 -5.46 -10.95
CA THR A 298 -2.12 -6.80 -10.89
C THR A 298 -2.32 -7.60 -12.17
N SER A 299 -2.66 -6.91 -13.27
CA SER A 299 -2.78 -7.51 -14.59
C SER A 299 -1.52 -7.33 -15.43
N ARG A 300 -0.95 -6.11 -15.47
CA ARG A 300 0.27 -5.89 -16.26
C ARG A 300 1.43 -6.73 -15.73
N HIS A 301 1.55 -6.86 -14.41
CA HIS A 301 2.38 -7.87 -13.75
C HIS A 301 1.62 -8.54 -12.61
N PHE A 302 1.96 -9.80 -12.33
CA PHE A 302 1.41 -10.53 -11.19
C PHE A 302 2.10 -10.13 -9.87
N PHE A 303 1.34 -10.11 -8.78
CA PHE A 303 1.85 -9.87 -7.43
C PHE A 303 1.37 -10.95 -6.46
N SER A 304 2.25 -11.49 -5.63
CA SER A 304 1.83 -12.49 -4.65
C SER A 304 0.82 -11.93 -3.64
N VAL A 305 -0.02 -12.83 -3.09
CA VAL A 305 -0.95 -12.52 -2.00
C VAL A 305 -0.22 -11.87 -0.81
N ASP A 306 1.01 -12.30 -0.51
CA ASP A 306 1.82 -11.73 0.56
C ASP A 306 2.30 -10.31 0.26
N ALA A 307 2.61 -9.99 -1.00
CA ALA A 307 2.92 -8.63 -1.42
C ALA A 307 1.71 -7.69 -1.30
N ILE A 308 0.52 -8.16 -1.66
CA ILE A 308 -0.73 -7.41 -1.52
C ILE A 308 -1.03 -7.17 -0.02
N LYS A 309 -0.94 -8.20 0.83
CA LYS A 309 -1.12 -8.04 2.29
C LYS A 309 -0.09 -7.09 2.89
N ARG A 310 1.16 -7.13 2.46
CA ARG A 310 2.21 -6.20 2.91
C ARG A 310 1.90 -4.75 2.51
N THR A 311 1.31 -4.54 1.33
CA THR A 311 0.81 -3.22 0.91
C THR A 311 -0.33 -2.74 1.82
N ILE A 312 -1.29 -3.62 2.09
CA ILE A 312 -2.47 -3.32 2.93
C ILE A 312 -2.09 -3.03 4.40
N SER A 313 -1.10 -3.71 4.96
CA SER A 313 -0.65 -3.40 6.33
C SER A 313 -0.07 -1.99 6.42
N ALA A 314 0.72 -1.58 5.43
CA ALA A 314 1.25 -0.22 5.31
C ALA A 314 0.14 0.83 5.12
N MET A 315 -0.90 0.52 4.34
CA MET A 315 -2.10 1.35 4.20
C MET A 315 -2.78 1.59 5.55
N GLY A 316 -2.98 0.55 6.36
CA GLY A 316 -3.59 0.67 7.68
C GLY A 316 -2.78 1.51 8.68
N LEU A 317 -1.45 1.49 8.59
CA LEU A 317 -0.57 2.36 9.38
C LEU A 317 -0.69 3.83 8.94
N ALA A 318 -0.80 4.07 7.63
CA ALA A 318 -1.00 5.40 7.04
C ALA A 318 -2.46 5.89 7.12
N LYS A 319 -3.40 5.06 7.58
CA LYS A 319 -4.85 5.32 7.65
C LYS A 319 -5.54 5.51 6.29
N LEU A 320 -4.98 4.92 5.22
CA LEU A 320 -5.70 4.69 3.95
C LEU A 320 -6.77 3.61 4.18
N ASN A 321 -7.92 3.71 3.50
CA ASN A 321 -9.09 2.88 3.80
C ASN A 321 -9.75 2.20 2.58
N ARG A 322 -9.23 2.41 1.37
CA ARG A 322 -9.68 1.73 0.14
C ARG A 322 -8.48 1.14 -0.58
N PHE A 323 -8.45 -0.18 -0.73
CA PHE A 323 -7.53 -0.88 -1.61
C PHE A 323 -8.27 -1.18 -2.90
N HIS A 324 -8.00 -0.37 -3.93
CA HIS A 324 -8.55 -0.56 -5.25
C HIS A 324 -7.66 -1.56 -5.99
N TRP A 325 -8.19 -2.76 -6.20
CA TRP A 325 -7.50 -3.85 -6.84
C TRP A 325 -7.97 -3.95 -8.28
N HIS A 326 -7.20 -3.31 -9.17
CA HIS A 326 -7.35 -3.41 -10.61
C HIS A 326 -6.80 -4.78 -11.03
N ILE A 327 -7.67 -5.79 -11.02
CA ILE A 327 -7.27 -7.20 -11.02
C ILE A 327 -7.11 -7.77 -12.43
N THR A 328 -7.66 -7.11 -13.45
CA THR A 328 -7.65 -7.57 -14.85
C THR A 328 -7.49 -6.41 -15.81
N ASP A 329 -6.78 -6.65 -16.91
CA ASP A 329 -6.60 -5.73 -18.03
C ASP A 329 -6.34 -6.54 -19.32
N ALA A 330 -6.02 -5.89 -20.44
CA ALA A 330 -5.79 -6.53 -21.72
C ALA A 330 -4.59 -7.48 -21.73
N GLN A 331 -3.57 -7.21 -20.91
CA GLN A 331 -2.37 -8.01 -20.81
C GLN A 331 -2.64 -9.37 -20.15
N SER A 332 -3.40 -9.42 -19.05
CA SER A 332 -3.72 -10.68 -18.37
C SER A 332 -5.04 -10.67 -17.59
N PHE A 333 -5.60 -11.87 -17.41
CA PHE A 333 -6.76 -12.14 -16.55
C PHE A 333 -6.36 -13.18 -15.48
N PRO A 334 -5.80 -12.76 -14.32
CA PRO A 334 -5.26 -13.69 -13.32
C PRO A 334 -6.33 -14.29 -12.37
N TYR A 335 -7.52 -13.68 -12.26
CA TYR A 335 -8.55 -14.19 -11.35
C TYR A 335 -9.25 -15.45 -11.89
N ILE A 336 -9.28 -16.51 -11.09
CA ILE A 336 -9.96 -17.76 -11.45
C ILE A 336 -11.45 -17.65 -11.10
N SER A 337 -12.27 -17.29 -12.09
CA SER A 337 -13.72 -17.30 -11.93
C SER A 337 -14.25 -18.73 -11.80
N ARG A 338 -15.17 -18.93 -10.86
CA ARG A 338 -15.85 -20.23 -10.69
C ARG A 338 -16.76 -20.54 -11.87
N ASN A 339 -17.43 -19.52 -12.41
CA ASN A 339 -18.38 -19.71 -13.50
C ASN A 339 -17.71 -19.72 -14.88
N TYR A 340 -16.57 -19.03 -15.03
CA TYR A 340 -15.84 -18.90 -16.29
C TYR A 340 -14.33 -19.07 -16.09
N PRO A 341 -13.86 -20.28 -15.74
CA PRO A 341 -12.44 -20.55 -15.56
C PRO A 341 -11.63 -20.28 -16.82
N GLU A 342 -12.26 -20.34 -18.01
CA GLU A 342 -11.63 -20.03 -19.30
C GLU A 342 -10.99 -18.63 -19.34
N LEU A 343 -11.49 -17.67 -18.55
CA LEU A 343 -10.90 -16.34 -18.44
C LEU A 343 -9.43 -16.42 -17.96
N ALA A 344 -9.17 -17.17 -16.89
CA ALA A 344 -7.82 -17.37 -16.37
C ALA A 344 -7.01 -18.38 -17.19
N GLU A 345 -7.65 -19.46 -17.67
CA GLU A 345 -6.98 -20.47 -18.51
C GLU A 345 -6.36 -19.86 -19.78
N HIS A 346 -7.00 -18.81 -20.33
CA HIS A 346 -6.54 -18.11 -21.53
C HIS A 346 -5.82 -16.78 -21.24
N GLY A 347 -6.00 -16.22 -20.04
CA GLY A 347 -5.57 -14.87 -19.72
C GLY A 347 -4.44 -14.77 -18.70
N ALA A 348 -4.22 -15.76 -17.84
CA ALA A 348 -3.16 -15.70 -16.84
C ALA A 348 -1.78 -15.93 -17.48
N TYR A 349 -0.73 -15.30 -16.91
CA TYR A 349 0.65 -15.50 -17.39
C TYR A 349 1.16 -16.93 -17.20
N SER A 350 0.75 -17.57 -16.11
CA SER A 350 1.04 -18.97 -15.80
C SER A 350 0.03 -19.52 -14.79
N GLU A 351 0.00 -20.85 -14.59
CA GLU A 351 -0.84 -21.48 -13.57
C GLU A 351 -0.57 -20.94 -12.16
N SER A 352 0.68 -20.57 -11.86
CA SER A 352 1.10 -20.01 -10.57
C SER A 352 0.83 -18.52 -10.40
N GLU A 353 0.56 -17.80 -11.49
CA GLU A 353 0.30 -16.35 -11.50
C GLU A 353 -1.20 -16.10 -11.60
N THR A 354 -1.94 -16.71 -10.68
CA THR A 354 -3.40 -16.66 -10.61
C THR A 354 -3.87 -16.30 -9.20
N TYR A 355 -5.10 -15.78 -9.11
CA TYR A 355 -5.79 -15.54 -7.85
C TYR A 355 -7.03 -16.43 -7.77
N SER A 356 -7.04 -17.37 -6.83
CA SER A 356 -8.22 -18.17 -6.53
C SER A 356 -9.24 -17.38 -5.69
N GLU A 357 -10.47 -17.88 -5.59
CA GLU A 357 -11.44 -17.33 -4.63
C GLU A 357 -10.90 -17.29 -3.19
N GLN A 358 -10.07 -18.26 -2.80
CA GLN A 358 -9.51 -18.32 -1.46
C GLN A 358 -8.47 -17.20 -1.24
N ASP A 359 -7.67 -16.90 -2.25
CA ASP A 359 -6.69 -15.80 -2.20
C ASP A 359 -7.40 -14.46 -2.01
N VAL A 360 -8.46 -14.20 -2.79
CA VAL A 360 -9.24 -12.96 -2.70
C VAL A 360 -9.93 -12.85 -1.33
N ARG A 361 -10.48 -13.96 -0.79
CA ARG A 361 -11.05 -13.98 0.57
C ARG A 361 -9.99 -13.68 1.62
N GLU A 362 -8.81 -14.30 1.50
CA GLU A 362 -7.74 -14.12 2.46
C GLU A 362 -7.23 -12.66 2.47
N VAL A 363 -7.06 -12.05 1.29
CA VAL A 363 -6.73 -10.62 1.17
C VAL A 363 -7.81 -9.74 1.79
N THR A 364 -9.08 -10.01 1.52
CA THR A 364 -10.21 -9.22 2.04
C THR A 364 -10.32 -9.32 3.57
N GLU A 365 -10.24 -10.52 4.13
CA GLU A 365 -10.28 -10.74 5.58
C GLU A 365 -9.09 -10.09 6.28
N PHE A 366 -7.90 -10.19 5.67
CA PHE A 366 -6.71 -9.50 6.13
C PHE A 366 -6.90 -7.99 6.13
N ALA A 367 -7.38 -7.41 5.02
CA ALA A 367 -7.62 -5.96 4.89
C ALA A 367 -8.57 -5.42 5.95
N LYS A 368 -9.59 -6.20 6.31
CA LYS A 368 -10.53 -5.87 7.37
C LYS A 368 -9.87 -5.71 8.74
N ILE A 369 -8.77 -6.42 9.02
CA ILE A 369 -8.00 -6.25 10.27
C ILE A 369 -7.41 -4.82 10.34
N PHE A 370 -7.04 -4.26 9.19
CA PHE A 370 -6.45 -2.93 9.05
C PHE A 370 -7.49 -1.83 8.80
N GLY A 371 -8.79 -2.16 8.73
CA GLY A 371 -9.84 -1.19 8.42
C GLY A 371 -9.80 -0.73 6.96
N VAL A 372 -9.27 -1.58 6.06
CA VAL A 372 -9.18 -1.30 4.62
C VAL A 372 -10.23 -2.12 3.88
N GLN A 373 -11.03 -1.45 3.05
CA GLN A 373 -11.97 -2.11 2.14
C GLN A 373 -11.25 -2.52 0.86
N VAL A 374 -11.45 -3.75 0.40
CA VAL A 374 -11.01 -4.19 -0.94
C VAL A 374 -12.09 -3.88 -1.96
N LEU A 375 -11.74 -3.15 -3.02
CA LEU A 375 -12.59 -2.87 -4.17
C LEU A 375 -11.97 -3.54 -5.39
N LEU A 376 -12.61 -4.59 -5.93
CA LEU A 376 -12.16 -5.25 -7.14
C LEU A 376 -12.70 -4.54 -8.37
N GLU A 377 -11.85 -4.37 -9.38
CA GLU A 377 -12.21 -3.82 -10.68
C GLU A 377 -11.95 -4.85 -11.79
N VAL A 378 -12.98 -5.10 -12.60
CA VAL A 378 -12.80 -5.60 -13.97
C VAL A 378 -13.06 -4.41 -14.88
N ASP A 379 -12.02 -3.87 -15.49
CA ASP A 379 -12.19 -2.72 -16.38
C ASP A 379 -12.94 -3.14 -17.65
N ALA A 380 -13.94 -2.34 -18.01
CA ALA A 380 -14.82 -2.60 -19.14
C ALA A 380 -15.43 -1.31 -19.70
N PRO A 381 -15.61 -1.19 -21.03
CA PRO A 381 -15.40 -2.22 -22.04
C PRO A 381 -14.01 -2.26 -22.66
N ALA A 382 -13.15 -1.27 -22.44
CA ALA A 382 -11.75 -1.35 -22.88
C ALA A 382 -10.97 -2.34 -22.01
N HIS A 383 -9.65 -2.41 -22.18
CA HIS A 383 -8.79 -3.16 -21.27
C HIS A 383 -9.20 -4.64 -21.10
N ALA A 384 -9.77 -5.23 -22.17
CA ALA A 384 -10.35 -6.57 -22.15
C ALA A 384 -9.83 -7.38 -23.34
N GLY A 385 -8.61 -7.90 -23.20
CA GLY A 385 -7.85 -8.59 -24.24
C GLY A 385 -7.69 -10.08 -23.95
N ASN A 386 -6.50 -10.47 -23.50
CA ASN A 386 -6.18 -11.87 -23.18
C ASN A 386 -7.14 -12.40 -22.10
N GLY A 387 -7.62 -13.63 -22.29
CA GLY A 387 -8.68 -14.22 -21.46
C GLY A 387 -10.09 -14.11 -22.04
N TRP A 388 -10.34 -13.29 -23.07
CA TRP A 388 -11.68 -13.12 -23.67
C TRP A 388 -11.87 -13.79 -25.05
N ASP A 389 -10.85 -14.49 -25.57
CA ASP A 389 -10.80 -15.05 -26.92
C ASP A 389 -11.44 -16.47 -27.06
N TRP A 390 -11.88 -17.06 -25.95
CA TRP A 390 -12.44 -18.42 -25.92
C TRP A 390 -13.91 -18.51 -26.33
N GLY A 391 -14.63 -17.39 -26.33
CA GLY A 391 -16.07 -17.31 -26.59
C GLY A 391 -16.55 -18.04 -27.86
N PRO A 392 -15.94 -17.81 -29.03
CA PRO A 392 -16.34 -18.46 -30.28
C PRO A 392 -16.23 -19.99 -30.22
N LYS A 393 -15.18 -20.52 -29.58
CA LYS A 393 -14.95 -21.97 -29.43
C LYS A 393 -16.02 -22.63 -28.55
N ARG A 394 -16.64 -21.87 -27.65
CA ARG A 394 -17.74 -22.30 -26.79
C ARG A 394 -19.13 -21.97 -27.34
N GLY A 395 -19.22 -21.41 -28.55
CA GLY A 395 -20.49 -21.03 -29.16
C GLY A 395 -21.13 -19.77 -28.55
N LEU A 396 -20.36 -18.95 -27.84
CA LEU A 396 -20.83 -17.68 -27.25
C LEU A 396 -20.60 -16.47 -28.16
N GLY A 397 -20.03 -16.68 -29.36
CA GLY A 397 -19.61 -15.61 -30.26
C GLY A 397 -18.39 -14.84 -29.77
N GLU A 398 -18.04 -13.77 -30.48
CA GLU A 398 -16.92 -12.89 -30.12
C GLU A 398 -17.28 -12.09 -28.85
N LEU A 399 -16.64 -12.39 -27.71
CA LEU A 399 -16.88 -11.72 -26.43
C LEU A 399 -16.15 -10.38 -26.33
N SER A 400 -14.95 -10.32 -26.93
CA SER A 400 -14.12 -9.13 -27.10
C SER A 400 -13.66 -9.01 -28.56
N LEU A 401 -13.35 -7.79 -28.98
CA LEU A 401 -12.95 -7.39 -30.33
C LEU A 401 -11.57 -6.75 -30.27
N CYS A 402 -10.91 -6.64 -31.43
CA CYS A 402 -9.58 -6.05 -31.56
C CYS A 402 -8.48 -6.70 -30.70
N ILE A 403 -8.70 -7.91 -30.19
CA ILE A 403 -7.73 -8.63 -29.37
C ILE A 403 -6.42 -8.75 -30.16
N ASN A 404 -5.33 -8.25 -29.59
CA ASN A 404 -3.99 -8.27 -30.20
C ASN A 404 -3.90 -7.61 -31.60
N GLN A 405 -4.82 -6.71 -31.95
CA GLN A 405 -4.87 -6.04 -33.25
C GLN A 405 -3.61 -5.20 -33.52
N GLN A 406 -3.13 -5.22 -34.77
CA GLN A 406 -1.99 -4.44 -35.24
C GLN A 406 -2.33 -3.58 -36.47
N PRO A 407 -1.68 -2.41 -36.65
CA PRO A 407 -0.84 -1.72 -35.66
C PRO A 407 -1.68 -1.22 -34.48
N TRP A 408 -1.25 -1.56 -33.25
CA TRP A 408 -2.05 -1.35 -32.03
C TRP A 408 -2.42 0.12 -31.79
N SER A 409 -1.56 1.06 -32.18
CA SER A 409 -1.71 2.50 -31.91
C SER A 409 -2.95 3.16 -32.53
N PHE A 410 -3.63 2.49 -33.46
CA PHE A 410 -4.90 2.97 -34.01
C PHE A 410 -6.12 2.49 -33.22
N TYR A 411 -5.98 1.42 -32.44
CA TYR A 411 -7.10 0.68 -31.88
C TYR A 411 -7.10 0.62 -30.35
N CYS A 412 -6.04 1.07 -29.69
CA CYS A 412 -5.91 1.13 -28.24
C CYS A 412 -4.80 2.11 -27.79
N GLY A 413 -4.84 2.52 -26.51
CA GLY A 413 -3.83 3.37 -25.89
C GLY A 413 -2.47 2.68 -25.69
N GLU A 414 -2.48 1.36 -25.52
CA GLU A 414 -1.29 0.52 -25.36
C GLU A 414 -1.51 -0.93 -25.82
N PRO A 415 -0.45 -1.65 -26.22
CA PRO A 415 -0.58 -3.05 -26.59
C PRO A 415 -0.63 -3.97 -25.34
N PRO A 416 -1.34 -5.11 -25.41
CA PRO A 416 -2.18 -5.53 -26.53
C PRO A 416 -3.54 -4.81 -26.55
N CYS A 417 -4.10 -4.60 -27.75
CA CYS A 417 -5.47 -4.11 -27.84
C CYS A 417 -6.48 -5.19 -27.40
N GLY A 418 -7.66 -4.77 -26.98
CA GLY A 418 -8.82 -5.63 -26.71
C GLY A 418 -9.96 -4.83 -26.08
N GLN A 419 -11.17 -4.95 -26.62
CA GLN A 419 -12.36 -4.30 -26.07
C GLN A 419 -13.59 -5.20 -26.18
N LEU A 420 -14.34 -5.33 -25.08
CA LEU A 420 -15.56 -6.11 -25.01
C LEU A 420 -16.54 -5.76 -26.13
N ASN A 421 -17.24 -6.78 -26.64
CA ASN A 421 -18.22 -6.65 -27.70
C ASN A 421 -19.58 -6.17 -27.13
N PRO A 422 -19.98 -4.91 -27.34
CA PRO A 422 -21.22 -4.38 -26.76
C PRO A 422 -22.49 -4.95 -27.39
N LYS A 423 -22.39 -5.62 -28.55
CA LYS A 423 -23.52 -6.28 -29.23
C LYS A 423 -23.67 -7.76 -28.86
N ASN A 424 -22.73 -8.32 -28.10
CA ASN A 424 -22.83 -9.69 -27.63
C ASN A 424 -23.44 -9.75 -26.22
N ASN A 425 -24.64 -10.31 -26.09
CA ASN A 425 -25.31 -10.41 -24.80
C ASN A 425 -24.56 -11.31 -23.78
N HIS A 426 -23.75 -12.26 -24.26
CA HIS A 426 -22.96 -13.12 -23.38
C HIS A 426 -21.90 -12.35 -22.60
N THR A 427 -21.36 -11.26 -23.16
CA THR A 427 -20.43 -10.35 -22.48
C THR A 427 -21.05 -9.81 -21.18
N TYR A 428 -22.27 -9.29 -21.25
CA TYR A 428 -22.97 -8.77 -20.06
C TYR A 428 -23.33 -9.85 -19.05
N LEU A 429 -23.62 -11.08 -19.50
CA LEU A 429 -23.91 -12.20 -18.61
C LEU A 429 -22.65 -12.69 -17.87
N ILE A 430 -21.49 -12.64 -18.52
CA ILE A 430 -20.20 -12.95 -17.89
C ILE A 430 -19.87 -11.88 -16.84
N LEU A 431 -19.94 -10.60 -17.20
CA LEU A 431 -19.73 -9.49 -16.28
C LEU A 431 -20.66 -9.59 -15.06
N GLN A 432 -21.95 -9.90 -15.25
CA GLN A 432 -22.87 -10.10 -14.14
C GLN A 432 -22.37 -11.15 -13.14
N ARG A 433 -21.89 -12.31 -13.62
CA ARG A 433 -21.39 -13.37 -12.73
C ARG A 433 -20.08 -12.98 -12.04
N LEU A 434 -19.20 -12.27 -12.73
CA LEU A 434 -17.98 -11.73 -12.12
C LEU A 434 -18.33 -10.75 -10.99
N TYR A 435 -19.28 -9.85 -11.23
CA TYR A 435 -19.76 -8.92 -10.20
C TYR A 435 -20.41 -9.66 -9.02
N GLU A 436 -21.21 -10.71 -9.26
CA GLU A 436 -21.78 -11.56 -8.21
C GLU A 436 -20.70 -12.24 -7.36
N GLU A 437 -19.66 -12.78 -8.01
CA GLU A 437 -18.53 -13.40 -7.34
C GLU A 437 -17.76 -12.38 -6.50
N PHE A 438 -17.44 -11.22 -7.06
CA PHE A 438 -16.68 -10.17 -6.39
C PHE A 438 -17.41 -9.64 -5.16
N LEU A 439 -18.70 -9.28 -5.29
CA LEU A 439 -19.51 -8.83 -4.15
C LEU A 439 -19.61 -9.89 -3.06
N LYS A 440 -19.64 -11.18 -3.41
CA LYS A 440 -19.62 -12.29 -2.45
C LYS A 440 -18.26 -12.48 -1.78
N LEU A 441 -17.16 -12.16 -2.45
CA LEU A 441 -15.80 -12.29 -1.95
C LEU A 441 -15.42 -11.12 -1.04
N THR A 442 -15.76 -9.89 -1.43
CA THR A 442 -15.42 -8.67 -0.70
C THR A 442 -16.44 -8.33 0.40
N GLY A 443 -17.65 -8.88 0.30
CA GLY A 443 -18.74 -8.62 1.23
C GLY A 443 -19.56 -7.37 0.88
N PRO A 444 -20.59 -7.04 1.70
CA PRO A 444 -21.47 -5.91 1.45
C PRO A 444 -20.72 -4.58 1.34
N THR A 445 -21.06 -3.81 0.32
CA THR A 445 -20.45 -2.51 -0.03
C THR A 445 -21.51 -1.55 -0.56
N ASP A 446 -21.26 -0.24 -0.45
CA ASP A 446 -22.05 0.81 -1.11
C ASP A 446 -21.38 1.34 -2.39
N ILE A 447 -20.18 0.86 -2.71
CA ILE A 447 -19.32 1.32 -3.80
C ILE A 447 -18.75 0.15 -4.63
N PHE A 448 -18.67 0.33 -5.95
CA PHE A 448 -18.09 -0.63 -6.90
C PHE A 448 -17.50 0.11 -8.11
N HIS A 449 -16.35 -0.33 -8.63
CA HIS A 449 -15.67 0.28 -9.78
C HIS A 449 -15.96 -0.52 -11.06
N LEU A 450 -16.41 0.15 -12.12
CA LEU A 450 -16.72 -0.46 -13.43
C LEU A 450 -15.67 -0.17 -14.50
N GLY A 451 -14.64 0.62 -14.17
CA GLY A 451 -13.63 1.06 -15.12
C GLY A 451 -14.18 2.08 -16.11
N GLY A 452 -14.05 1.77 -17.40
CA GLY A 452 -14.64 2.55 -18.48
C GLY A 452 -13.78 3.74 -18.91
N ASP A 453 -12.47 3.59 -18.81
CA ASP A 453 -11.50 4.47 -19.46
C ASP A 453 -11.18 4.00 -20.89
N GLU A 454 -10.43 4.85 -21.60
CA GLU A 454 -9.74 4.62 -22.88
C GLU A 454 -10.48 3.83 -23.99
N VAL A 455 -11.82 3.82 -24.01
CA VAL A 455 -12.60 3.17 -25.07
C VAL A 455 -12.30 3.79 -26.42
N ASN A 456 -11.68 3.01 -27.28
CA ASN A 456 -11.33 3.34 -28.64
C ASN A 456 -12.51 3.01 -29.58
N LEU A 457 -13.11 4.04 -30.18
CA LEU A 457 -14.25 3.87 -31.08
C LEU A 457 -13.84 3.33 -32.46
N ASP A 458 -12.58 3.55 -32.90
CA ASP A 458 -12.07 3.01 -34.15
C ASP A 458 -11.93 1.49 -34.11
N CYS A 459 -11.67 0.91 -32.93
CA CYS A 459 -11.77 -0.54 -32.72
C CYS A 459 -13.16 -1.06 -33.12
N TRP A 460 -14.24 -0.51 -32.54
CA TRP A 460 -15.60 -0.95 -32.82
C TRP A 460 -16.09 -0.60 -34.23
N ALA A 461 -15.62 0.52 -34.81
CA ALA A 461 -15.97 0.93 -36.17
C ALA A 461 -15.57 -0.10 -37.24
N GLN A 462 -14.61 -0.98 -36.95
CA GLN A 462 -14.24 -2.09 -37.85
C GLN A 462 -15.31 -3.17 -37.94
N TYR A 463 -16.09 -3.36 -36.87
CA TYR A 463 -17.02 -4.47 -36.74
C TYR A 463 -18.48 -4.03 -36.87
N PHE A 464 -18.77 -2.77 -36.57
CA PHE A 464 -20.11 -2.24 -36.60
C PHE A 464 -20.25 -1.07 -37.58
N ASN A 465 -21.32 -1.10 -38.37
CA ASN A 465 -21.72 0.00 -39.24
C ASN A 465 -22.73 0.93 -38.51
N ASP A 466 -22.43 1.30 -37.27
CA ASP A 466 -23.28 2.20 -36.46
C ASP A 466 -22.88 3.66 -36.66
N THR A 467 -23.86 4.56 -36.67
CA THR A 467 -23.62 6.01 -36.78
C THR A 467 -23.29 6.67 -35.43
N ASP A 468 -23.57 6.00 -34.31
CA ASP A 468 -23.35 6.53 -32.96
C ASP A 468 -22.68 5.50 -32.02
N LEU A 469 -21.38 5.29 -32.21
CA LEU A 469 -20.58 4.40 -31.36
C LEU A 469 -20.42 4.92 -29.93
N ARG A 470 -20.57 6.23 -29.70
CA ARG A 470 -20.55 6.80 -28.35
C ARG A 470 -21.85 6.50 -27.61
N GLY A 471 -22.99 6.54 -28.28
CA GLY A 471 -24.26 6.02 -27.78
C GLY A 471 -24.17 4.53 -27.43
N LEU A 472 -23.51 3.73 -28.25
CA LEU A 472 -23.26 2.31 -27.96
C LEU A 472 -22.40 2.11 -26.70
N TRP A 473 -21.38 2.95 -26.49
CA TRP A 473 -20.59 2.95 -25.24
C TRP A 473 -21.46 3.34 -24.04
N CYS A 474 -22.29 4.38 -24.19
CA CYS A 474 -23.24 4.78 -23.15
C CYS A 474 -24.16 3.63 -22.74
N ASP A 475 -24.77 2.96 -23.72
CA ASP A 475 -25.65 1.81 -23.51
C ASP A 475 -24.92 0.65 -22.83
N PHE A 476 -23.65 0.40 -23.21
CA PHE A 476 -22.83 -0.60 -22.55
C PHE A 476 -22.67 -0.32 -21.06
N MET A 477 -22.32 0.91 -20.67
CA MET A 477 -22.13 1.27 -19.24
C MET A 477 -23.44 1.18 -18.46
N LEU A 478 -24.55 1.63 -19.04
CA LEU A 478 -25.87 1.53 -18.40
C LEU A 478 -26.33 0.07 -18.25
N GLN A 479 -26.08 -0.78 -19.25
CA GLN A 479 -26.38 -2.21 -19.17
C GLN A 479 -25.47 -2.92 -18.16
N SER A 480 -24.17 -2.62 -18.12
CA SER A 480 -23.24 -3.15 -17.13
C SER A 480 -23.64 -2.77 -15.70
N ASN A 481 -24.10 -1.53 -15.47
CA ASN A 481 -24.66 -1.13 -14.18
C ASN A 481 -25.99 -1.86 -13.86
N ALA A 482 -26.84 -2.10 -14.86
CA ALA A 482 -28.04 -2.92 -14.66
C ALA A 482 -27.69 -4.37 -14.29
N ARG A 483 -26.63 -4.94 -14.87
CA ARG A 483 -26.08 -6.25 -14.49
C ARG A 483 -25.52 -6.23 -13.08
N LEU A 484 -24.78 -5.19 -12.69
CA LEU A 484 -24.29 -5.00 -11.32
C LEU A 484 -25.44 -4.93 -10.31
N LYS A 485 -26.54 -4.23 -10.63
CA LYS A 485 -27.74 -4.23 -9.80
C LYS A 485 -28.31 -5.64 -9.62
N LEU A 486 -28.43 -6.42 -10.69
CA LEU A 486 -28.88 -7.82 -10.60
C LEU A 486 -27.93 -8.67 -9.77
N ALA A 487 -26.62 -8.48 -9.96
CA ALA A 487 -25.57 -9.17 -9.21
C ALA A 487 -25.64 -8.88 -7.71
N ASN A 488 -26.01 -7.66 -7.35
CA ASN A 488 -26.26 -7.23 -5.97
C ASN A 488 -27.70 -7.51 -5.50
N GLY A 489 -28.30 -8.63 -5.91
CA GLY A 489 -29.62 -9.04 -5.43
C GLY A 489 -30.78 -8.14 -5.90
N ASN A 490 -30.63 -7.50 -7.07
CA ASN A 490 -31.56 -6.49 -7.61
C ASN A 490 -31.59 -5.17 -6.81
N GLU A 491 -30.59 -4.93 -5.96
CA GLU A 491 -30.41 -3.66 -5.23
C GLU A 491 -29.33 -2.81 -5.90
N ALA A 492 -29.67 -1.56 -6.22
CA ALA A 492 -28.73 -0.64 -6.82
C ALA A 492 -27.71 -0.18 -5.78
N LEU A 493 -26.42 -0.25 -6.11
CA LEU A 493 -25.37 0.36 -5.29
C LEU A 493 -25.49 1.88 -5.31
N ARG A 494 -25.15 2.51 -4.19
CA ARG A 494 -25.24 3.96 -4.03
C ARG A 494 -24.20 4.70 -4.85
N HIS A 495 -23.02 4.12 -5.00
CA HIS A 495 -21.88 4.69 -5.69
C HIS A 495 -21.32 3.70 -6.71
N VAL A 496 -21.41 4.04 -7.99
CA VAL A 496 -20.80 3.26 -9.08
C VAL A 496 -19.71 4.10 -9.69
N VAL A 497 -18.46 3.70 -9.48
CA VAL A 497 -17.29 4.47 -9.90
C VAL A 497 -16.94 4.11 -11.34
N VAL A 498 -16.59 5.12 -12.12
CA VAL A 498 -16.03 5.01 -13.47
C VAL A 498 -14.88 5.99 -13.59
N TRP A 499 -13.89 5.68 -14.43
CA TRP A 499 -12.84 6.64 -14.76
C TRP A 499 -13.39 7.83 -15.54
N SER A 500 -12.76 9.00 -15.39
CA SER A 500 -13.00 10.16 -16.26
C SER A 500 -12.66 9.81 -17.70
N SER A 501 -13.57 10.10 -18.63
CA SER A 501 -13.40 9.77 -20.04
C SER A 501 -14.25 10.68 -20.93
N ALA A 502 -14.13 10.50 -22.25
CA ALA A 502 -14.99 11.22 -23.19
C ALA A 502 -16.49 10.98 -22.96
N LEU A 503 -16.87 9.87 -22.30
CA LEU A 503 -18.26 9.59 -21.94
C LEU A 503 -18.74 10.41 -20.73
N THR A 504 -17.90 10.58 -19.70
CA THR A 504 -18.27 11.29 -18.46
C THR A 504 -18.48 12.79 -18.66
N ASN A 505 -17.92 13.36 -19.73
CA ASN A 505 -18.19 14.74 -20.16
C ASN A 505 -19.54 14.92 -20.88
N THR A 506 -20.35 13.87 -20.95
CA THR A 506 -21.72 13.90 -21.48
C THR A 506 -22.77 13.67 -20.39
N LYS A 507 -24.06 13.80 -20.73
CA LYS A 507 -25.18 13.50 -19.82
C LYS A 507 -25.60 12.02 -19.83
N CYS A 508 -24.77 11.14 -20.38
CA CYS A 508 -25.07 9.70 -20.48
C CYS A 508 -25.30 9.06 -19.11
N LEU A 509 -24.37 9.28 -18.17
CA LEU A 509 -24.37 8.60 -16.87
C LEU A 509 -25.11 9.45 -15.82
N PRO A 510 -26.04 8.89 -15.04
CA PRO A 510 -26.74 9.65 -14.02
C PRO A 510 -25.83 9.96 -12.82
N ASN A 511 -25.58 11.25 -12.59
CA ASN A 511 -24.78 11.76 -11.46
C ASN A 511 -25.35 11.44 -10.06
N SER A 512 -26.59 10.93 -9.98
CA SER A 512 -27.21 10.50 -8.72
C SER A 512 -26.64 9.17 -8.20
N GLN A 513 -26.01 8.38 -9.06
CA GLN A 513 -25.43 7.08 -8.74
C GLN A 513 -23.95 6.98 -9.14
N PHE A 514 -23.59 7.52 -10.32
CA PHE A 514 -22.22 7.45 -10.81
C PHE A 514 -21.30 8.44 -10.09
N VAL A 515 -20.10 7.97 -9.76
CA VAL A 515 -18.99 8.73 -9.22
C VAL A 515 -17.86 8.69 -10.25
N VAL A 516 -17.18 9.80 -10.48
CA VAL A 516 -16.11 9.86 -11.48
C VAL A 516 -14.75 9.89 -10.78
N GLN A 517 -13.89 8.91 -11.07
CA GLN A 517 -12.50 8.92 -10.66
C GLN A 517 -11.67 9.65 -11.71
N VAL A 518 -11.17 10.83 -11.34
CA VAL A 518 -10.56 11.78 -12.27
C VAL A 518 -9.05 11.57 -12.32
N TRP A 519 -8.56 11.02 -13.43
CA TRP A 519 -7.15 10.71 -13.62
C TRP A 519 -6.40 11.74 -14.49
N GLY A 520 -7.14 12.59 -15.20
CA GLY A 520 -6.59 13.67 -16.01
C GLY A 520 -5.72 14.65 -15.23
N GLY A 521 -5.02 15.52 -15.94
CA GLY A 521 -4.14 16.52 -15.33
C GLY A 521 -4.89 17.50 -14.41
N SER A 522 -4.24 17.92 -13.32
CA SER A 522 -4.89 18.74 -12.28
C SER A 522 -5.38 20.12 -12.73
N THR A 523 -4.87 20.62 -13.84
CA THR A 523 -5.25 21.93 -14.41
C THR A 523 -6.24 21.81 -15.57
N TRP A 524 -6.70 20.59 -15.89
CA TRP A 524 -7.62 20.38 -17.00
C TRP A 524 -9.02 20.87 -16.64
N GLN A 525 -9.73 21.40 -17.65
CA GLN A 525 -11.06 21.98 -17.49
C GLN A 525 -12.10 20.92 -17.05
N GLU A 526 -11.87 19.66 -17.41
CA GLU A 526 -12.69 18.49 -17.03
C GLU A 526 -12.99 18.45 -15.52
N ASN A 527 -12.04 18.83 -14.67
CA ASN A 527 -12.22 18.87 -13.22
C ASN A 527 -13.39 19.76 -12.79
N TYR A 528 -13.56 20.91 -13.43
CA TYR A 528 -14.66 21.83 -13.16
C TYR A 528 -15.95 21.34 -13.81
N ASP A 529 -15.86 20.84 -15.04
CA ASP A 529 -17.02 20.40 -15.82
C ASP A 529 -17.73 19.22 -15.15
N LEU A 530 -16.98 18.25 -14.59
CA LEU A 530 -17.54 17.12 -13.85
C LEU A 530 -18.28 17.57 -12.58
N LEU A 531 -17.70 18.51 -11.82
CA LEU A 531 -18.34 19.07 -10.62
C LEU A 531 -19.60 19.87 -10.99
N ASP A 532 -19.57 20.63 -12.08
CA ASP A 532 -20.69 21.44 -12.58
C ASP A 532 -21.83 20.59 -13.13
N ASN A 533 -21.49 19.44 -13.71
CA ASN A 533 -22.44 18.41 -14.10
C ASN A 533 -22.99 17.64 -12.89
N GLY A 534 -22.57 17.95 -11.66
CA GLY A 534 -23.16 17.43 -10.43
C GLY A 534 -22.62 16.08 -9.97
N TYR A 535 -21.56 15.55 -10.59
CA TYR A 535 -20.94 14.30 -10.16
C TYR A 535 -20.24 14.45 -8.80
N ASN A 536 -20.22 13.37 -8.03
CA ASN A 536 -19.19 13.20 -7.00
C ASN A 536 -17.89 12.74 -7.66
N VAL A 537 -16.76 13.16 -7.12
CA VAL A 537 -15.44 12.89 -7.72
C VAL A 537 -14.47 12.27 -6.70
N ILE A 538 -13.61 11.40 -7.20
CA ILE A 538 -12.39 10.90 -6.54
C ILE A 538 -11.22 11.39 -7.38
N PHE A 539 -10.28 12.14 -6.81
CA PHE A 539 -9.14 12.63 -7.58
C PHE A 539 -7.99 11.60 -7.61
N SER A 540 -7.41 11.40 -8.80
CA SER A 540 -6.24 10.56 -9.06
C SER A 540 -5.32 11.21 -10.11
N HIS A 541 -5.18 12.54 -10.07
CA HIS A 541 -4.52 13.27 -11.15
C HIS A 541 -3.12 12.74 -11.48
N VAL A 542 -2.90 12.43 -12.76
CA VAL A 542 -1.65 11.88 -13.32
C VAL A 542 -0.41 12.75 -13.05
N ASP A 543 -0.58 14.05 -12.85
CA ASP A 543 0.49 15.01 -12.55
C ASP A 543 0.91 15.04 -11.08
N ALA A 544 0.26 14.25 -10.22
CA ALA A 544 0.55 14.20 -8.79
C ALA A 544 0.52 12.80 -8.17
N TRP A 545 -0.51 12.00 -8.44
CA TRP A 545 -0.83 10.79 -7.66
C TRP A 545 -0.67 9.48 -8.43
N TYR A 546 -0.10 9.53 -9.64
CA TYR A 546 0.38 8.34 -10.35
C TYR A 546 1.82 8.02 -9.92
N LEU A 547 2.00 6.87 -9.27
CA LEU A 547 3.26 6.47 -8.65
C LEU A 547 4.17 5.69 -9.60
N ASP A 548 3.65 5.28 -10.76
CA ASP A 548 4.34 4.63 -11.87
C ASP A 548 5.11 5.61 -12.78
N CYS A 549 4.84 6.91 -12.71
CA CYS A 549 5.50 7.90 -13.58
C CYS A 549 7.01 8.04 -13.33
N GLY A 550 7.77 8.29 -14.41
CA GLY A 550 9.14 8.81 -14.35
C GLY A 550 10.27 7.78 -14.53
N PHE A 551 9.98 6.58 -15.05
CA PHE A 551 10.95 5.49 -15.20
C PHE A 551 11.37 5.18 -16.64
N GLY A 552 11.16 6.13 -17.56
CA GLY A 552 11.51 6.01 -18.97
C GLY A 552 10.38 5.40 -19.80
N SER A 553 10.70 5.00 -21.04
CA SER A 553 9.72 4.35 -21.93
C SER A 553 9.88 2.83 -21.88
N TRP A 554 8.77 2.11 -21.77
CA TRP A 554 8.71 0.66 -22.02
C TRP A 554 8.29 0.33 -23.46
N ARG A 555 7.74 1.31 -24.19
CA ARG A 555 7.31 1.16 -25.59
C ARG A 555 8.38 1.69 -26.54
N ALA A 556 8.53 1.02 -27.69
CA ALA A 556 9.46 1.43 -28.75
C ALA A 556 9.05 2.75 -29.43
N THR A 557 7.75 3.05 -29.44
CA THR A 557 7.14 4.25 -30.01
C THR A 557 6.00 4.73 -29.12
N GLY A 558 5.78 6.04 -29.07
CA GLY A 558 4.77 6.67 -28.21
C GLY A 558 5.42 7.41 -27.05
N ASP A 559 4.71 8.42 -26.52
CA ASP A 559 5.19 9.17 -25.36
C ASP A 559 5.32 8.24 -24.15
N ALA A 560 6.46 8.31 -23.45
CA ALA A 560 6.68 7.60 -22.20
C ALA A 560 5.66 8.10 -21.16
N ALA A 561 4.95 7.17 -20.51
CA ALA A 561 3.82 7.49 -19.63
C ALA A 561 4.24 8.45 -18.50
N CYS A 562 3.54 9.58 -18.47
CA CYS A 562 3.45 10.58 -17.40
C CYS A 562 4.72 11.13 -16.72
N SER A 563 5.90 11.06 -17.33
CA SER A 563 7.13 11.68 -16.77
C SER A 563 6.97 13.18 -16.43
N PRO A 564 7.67 13.75 -15.43
CA PRO A 564 8.73 13.14 -14.59
C PRO A 564 8.21 12.34 -13.39
N TYR A 565 9.13 11.78 -12.59
CA TYR A 565 8.84 11.08 -11.33
C TYR A 565 8.02 11.94 -10.36
N ARG A 566 6.94 11.38 -9.80
CA ARG A 566 6.16 12.01 -8.72
C ARG A 566 6.86 11.79 -7.40
N THR A 567 7.58 12.81 -6.91
CA THR A 567 8.21 12.77 -5.59
C THR A 567 7.16 12.84 -4.49
N TRP A 568 7.50 12.40 -3.27
CA TRP A 568 6.58 12.52 -2.13
C TRP A 568 6.19 13.98 -1.84
N GLN A 569 7.05 14.97 -2.13
CA GLN A 569 6.69 16.39 -1.99
C GLN A 569 5.65 16.80 -3.02
N ASN A 570 5.77 16.33 -4.27
CA ASN A 570 4.77 16.61 -5.30
C ASN A 570 3.41 15.99 -4.91
N VAL A 571 3.41 14.74 -4.43
CA VAL A 571 2.21 14.08 -3.89
C VAL A 571 1.62 14.85 -2.71
N TYR A 572 2.46 15.27 -1.76
CA TYR A 572 2.05 15.98 -0.55
C TYR A 572 1.51 17.38 -0.86
N LYS A 573 2.11 18.12 -1.78
CA LYS A 573 1.67 19.49 -2.11
C LYS A 573 0.39 19.53 -2.94
N HIS A 574 -0.03 18.38 -3.47
CA HIS A 574 -1.21 18.32 -4.32
C HIS A 574 -2.49 18.42 -3.50
N ARG A 575 -3.15 19.58 -3.59
CA ARG A 575 -4.42 19.90 -2.91
C ARG A 575 -5.40 20.48 -3.93
N PRO A 576 -5.97 19.66 -4.84
CA PRO A 576 -6.77 20.14 -5.96
C PRO A 576 -7.98 20.96 -5.51
N TRP A 577 -8.65 20.56 -4.42
CA TRP A 577 -9.81 21.27 -3.86
C TRP A 577 -9.50 22.71 -3.42
N GLU A 578 -8.30 22.97 -2.90
CA GLU A 578 -7.88 24.33 -2.53
C GLU A 578 -7.43 25.13 -3.75
N ARG A 579 -6.62 24.53 -4.64
CA ARG A 579 -6.14 25.20 -5.87
C ARG A 579 -7.29 25.63 -6.78
N MET A 580 -8.31 24.78 -6.92
CA MET A 580 -9.50 25.09 -7.70
C MET A 580 -10.43 26.10 -7.03
N ARG A 581 -10.18 26.44 -5.75
CA ARG A 581 -11.02 27.34 -4.93
C ARG A 581 -12.48 26.91 -4.91
N LEU A 582 -12.71 25.63 -4.66
CA LEU A 582 -14.06 25.06 -4.65
C LEU A 582 -14.91 25.69 -3.54
N ASP A 583 -16.17 25.98 -3.86
CA ASP A 583 -17.16 26.41 -2.88
C ASP A 583 -17.62 25.25 -1.99
N ASN A 584 -18.43 25.55 -0.96
CA ASN A 584 -18.90 24.52 -0.02
C ASN A 584 -19.73 23.41 -0.68
N LYS A 585 -20.38 23.68 -1.83
CA LYS A 585 -21.18 22.67 -2.53
C LYS A 585 -20.25 21.71 -3.27
N ARG A 586 -19.35 22.23 -4.11
CA ARG A 586 -18.38 21.44 -4.87
C ARG A 586 -17.39 20.71 -3.97
N ARG A 587 -16.98 21.29 -2.84
CA ARG A 587 -16.16 20.60 -1.83
C ARG A 587 -16.81 19.31 -1.29
N LYS A 588 -18.13 19.29 -1.12
CA LYS A 588 -18.85 18.08 -0.66
C LYS A 588 -18.94 16.97 -1.72
N GLN A 589 -18.80 17.34 -3.00
CA GLN A 589 -18.76 16.38 -4.11
C GLN A 589 -17.41 15.66 -4.18
N VAL A 590 -16.34 16.23 -3.61
CA VAL A 590 -15.04 15.58 -3.52
C VAL A 590 -15.08 14.54 -2.40
N LEU A 591 -15.16 13.26 -2.77
CA LEU A 591 -15.20 12.15 -1.81
C LEU A 591 -13.82 11.93 -1.15
N GLY A 592 -12.76 12.26 -1.88
CA GLY A 592 -11.37 12.16 -1.47
C GLY A 592 -10.45 11.94 -2.67
N GLY A 593 -9.48 11.05 -2.51
CA GLY A 593 -8.47 10.81 -3.54
C GLY A 593 -7.85 9.42 -3.48
N GLU A 594 -7.12 9.07 -4.53
CA GLU A 594 -6.46 7.79 -4.67
C GLU A 594 -5.12 7.95 -5.38
N ALA A 595 -4.08 7.34 -4.80
CA ALA A 595 -2.83 7.12 -5.50
C ALA A 595 -2.97 5.87 -6.38
N CYS A 596 -2.48 5.95 -7.61
CA CYS A 596 -2.51 4.85 -8.55
C CYS A 596 -1.10 4.33 -8.78
N LEU A 597 -0.94 3.00 -8.74
CA LEU A 597 0.25 2.33 -9.21
C LEU A 597 -0.14 1.38 -10.34
N TRP A 598 -0.09 1.91 -11.57
CA TRP A 598 -0.08 1.08 -12.77
C TRP A 598 1.24 0.30 -12.85
N THR A 599 1.21 -0.88 -13.48
CA THR A 599 2.30 -1.84 -13.35
C THR A 599 2.94 -2.26 -14.65
N GLU A 600 2.86 -1.47 -15.72
CA GLU A 600 3.59 -1.73 -16.98
C GLU A 600 5.11 -1.88 -16.76
N GLN A 601 5.66 -1.19 -15.76
CA GLN A 601 7.08 -1.21 -15.40
C GLN A 601 7.35 -1.51 -13.91
N VAL A 602 6.42 -2.20 -13.24
CA VAL A 602 6.54 -2.53 -11.82
C VAL A 602 6.19 -4.00 -11.61
N ASP A 603 7.12 -4.76 -11.05
CA ASP A 603 6.88 -6.09 -10.51
C ASP A 603 6.96 -6.07 -8.97
N GLU A 604 6.78 -7.25 -8.35
CA GLU A 604 6.81 -7.39 -6.89
C GLU A 604 8.10 -6.87 -6.24
N ASN A 605 9.25 -6.90 -6.92
CA ASN A 605 10.54 -6.46 -6.38
C ASN A 605 10.63 -4.95 -6.18
N GLN A 606 9.87 -4.17 -6.95
CA GLN A 606 9.82 -2.71 -6.81
C GLN A 606 8.57 -2.22 -6.08
N LEU A 607 7.56 -3.07 -5.84
CA LEU A 607 6.28 -2.68 -5.23
C LEU A 607 6.42 -1.75 -4.02
N ASP A 608 7.15 -2.18 -3.00
CA ASP A 608 7.27 -1.45 -1.73
C ASP A 608 7.94 -0.07 -1.93
N ASN A 609 8.99 0.01 -2.75
CA ASN A 609 9.74 1.25 -2.95
C ASN A 609 9.03 2.21 -3.90
N ARG A 610 8.16 1.69 -4.78
CA ARG A 610 7.26 2.50 -5.61
C ARG A 610 6.17 3.11 -4.75
N LEU A 611 5.56 2.34 -3.84
CA LEU A 611 4.46 2.83 -3.03
C LEU A 611 4.92 3.76 -1.89
N TRP A 612 5.92 3.35 -1.13
CA TRP A 612 6.21 3.94 0.18
C TRP A 612 7.52 4.71 0.19
N PRO A 613 7.53 5.96 0.72
CA PRO A 613 6.49 6.60 1.52
C PRO A 613 5.58 7.56 0.72
N ARG A 614 5.58 7.53 -0.61
CA ARG A 614 4.75 8.44 -1.44
C ARG A 614 3.26 8.28 -1.18
N ALA A 615 2.74 7.07 -1.06
CA ALA A 615 1.36 6.82 -0.66
C ALA A 615 1.04 7.35 0.76
N ALA A 616 2.02 7.40 1.65
CA ALA A 616 1.83 8.02 2.98
C ALA A 616 1.67 9.54 2.87
N ALA A 617 2.37 10.19 1.93
CA ALA A 617 2.19 11.61 1.63
C ALA A 617 0.74 11.95 1.24
N LEU A 618 0.13 11.13 0.37
CA LEU A 618 -1.29 11.21 0.05
C LEU A 618 -2.15 11.04 1.31
N ALA A 619 -1.85 10.02 2.10
CA ALA A 619 -2.67 9.63 3.25
C ALA A 619 -2.85 10.78 4.25
N GLU A 620 -1.80 11.58 4.50
CA GLU A 620 -1.92 12.74 5.38
C GLU A 620 -2.77 13.87 4.78
N ARG A 621 -2.66 14.10 3.47
CA ARG A 621 -3.51 15.09 2.79
C ARG A 621 -4.97 14.69 2.76
N LEU A 622 -5.28 13.41 2.73
CA LEU A 622 -6.67 12.94 2.80
C LEU A 622 -7.17 12.74 4.24
N TRP A 623 -6.28 12.52 5.21
CA TRP A 623 -6.64 12.38 6.62
C TRP A 623 -6.77 13.73 7.32
N SER A 624 -5.71 14.53 7.31
CA SER A 624 -5.66 15.77 8.08
C SER A 624 -5.79 17.04 7.26
N ASP A 625 -5.35 17.00 6.01
CA ASP A 625 -5.32 18.15 5.10
C ASP A 625 -4.87 19.44 5.83
N PRO A 626 -3.68 19.44 6.48
CA PRO A 626 -3.30 20.53 7.36
C PRO A 626 -3.31 21.83 6.56
N ASN A 627 -3.99 22.83 7.11
CA ASN A 627 -4.10 24.13 6.47
C ASN A 627 -2.81 24.90 6.74
N ASP A 628 -1.85 24.68 5.85
CA ASP A 628 -0.64 25.48 5.85
C ASP A 628 -1.07 26.89 5.36
N ASP A 629 -1.09 27.91 6.23
CA ASP A 629 -1.24 29.34 5.85
C ASP A 629 -0.05 29.82 4.96
N HIS A 630 0.71 28.87 4.44
CA HIS A 630 1.92 29.01 3.65
C HIS A 630 1.65 28.71 2.18
N ASP A 631 2.62 29.08 1.36
CA ASP A 631 2.67 28.80 -0.06
C ASP A 631 2.39 27.30 -0.35
N PHE A 632 1.35 27.03 -1.16
CA PHE A 632 0.97 25.67 -1.59
C PHE A 632 2.13 24.89 -2.24
N ASP A 633 3.18 25.59 -2.65
CA ASP A 633 4.34 25.01 -3.32
C ASP A 633 5.50 24.65 -2.38
N ILE A 634 5.36 24.89 -1.07
CA ILE A 634 6.37 24.56 -0.05
C ILE A 634 5.87 23.44 0.87
N VAL A 635 6.75 22.47 1.16
CA VAL A 635 6.50 21.48 2.21
C VAL A 635 7.09 22.01 3.52
N PRO A 636 6.32 22.10 4.62
CA PRO A 636 6.84 22.56 5.90
C PRO A 636 7.96 21.65 6.46
N PRO A 637 9.01 22.19 7.11
CA PRO A 637 10.14 21.40 7.62
C PRO A 637 9.76 20.27 8.59
N GLU A 638 8.72 20.45 9.41
CA GLU A 638 8.25 19.43 10.35
C GLU A 638 7.67 18.21 9.65
N VAL A 639 7.12 18.37 8.44
CA VAL A 639 6.62 17.27 7.61
C VAL A 639 7.77 16.36 7.19
N PHE A 640 8.93 16.92 6.80
CA PHE A 640 10.11 16.12 6.46
C PHE A 640 10.56 15.24 7.62
N ARG A 641 10.54 15.79 8.84
CA ARG A 641 10.86 15.05 10.07
C ARG A 641 9.86 13.91 10.29
N ARG A 642 8.56 14.20 10.26
CA ARG A 642 7.50 13.21 10.52
C ARG A 642 7.46 12.09 9.48
N ILE A 643 7.49 12.44 8.18
CA ILE A 643 7.46 11.43 7.12
C ILE A 643 8.72 10.55 7.14
N SER A 644 9.88 11.10 7.52
CA SER A 644 11.10 10.30 7.66
C SER A 644 11.02 9.31 8.82
N LEU A 645 10.44 9.71 9.96
CA LEU A 645 10.22 8.80 11.09
C LEU A 645 9.22 7.71 10.74
N PHE A 646 8.13 8.08 10.06
CA PHE A 646 7.15 7.11 9.56
C PHE A 646 7.77 6.15 8.54
N ARG A 647 8.58 6.64 7.60
CA ARG A 647 9.32 5.79 6.65
C ARG A 647 10.22 4.79 7.36
N ASN A 648 10.94 5.22 8.40
CA ASN A 648 11.78 4.30 9.20
C ASN A 648 10.92 3.26 9.92
N ARG A 649 9.74 3.64 10.42
CA ARG A 649 8.77 2.69 10.99
C ARG A 649 8.33 1.64 9.97
N LEU A 650 8.05 2.02 8.73
CA LEU A 650 7.69 1.06 7.69
C LEU A 650 8.83 0.06 7.44
N VAL A 651 10.08 0.52 7.42
CA VAL A 651 11.25 -0.35 7.30
C VAL A 651 11.41 -1.27 8.50
N GLU A 652 11.14 -0.79 9.72
CA GLU A 652 11.09 -1.62 10.93
C GLU A 652 10.00 -2.71 10.89
N LEU A 653 9.01 -2.55 10.02
CA LEU A 653 7.94 -3.52 9.81
C LEU A 653 8.18 -4.38 8.57
N GLY A 654 9.37 -4.30 7.96
CA GLY A 654 9.78 -5.13 6.84
C GLY A 654 9.32 -4.61 5.47
N ILE A 655 8.79 -3.40 5.39
CA ILE A 655 8.40 -2.75 4.13
C ILE A 655 9.64 -2.08 3.55
N LYS A 656 9.99 -2.40 2.31
CA LYS A 656 11.18 -1.87 1.62
C LYS A 656 10.93 -0.45 1.06
N ALA A 657 10.49 0.47 1.92
CA ALA A 657 10.19 1.85 1.56
C ALA A 657 11.43 2.58 1.01
N GLU A 658 11.26 3.41 -0.02
CA GLU A 658 12.35 4.18 -0.63
C GLU A 658 13.00 5.13 0.38
N ALA A 659 14.28 5.45 0.15
CA ALA A 659 14.98 6.44 0.95
C ALA A 659 14.61 7.85 0.45
N LEU A 660 14.22 8.73 1.37
CA LEU A 660 13.82 10.10 1.03
C LEU A 660 15.00 11.04 0.81
N PHE A 661 16.03 10.90 1.64
CA PHE A 661 17.24 11.73 1.67
C PHE A 661 18.31 11.01 2.52
N PRO A 662 19.58 11.49 2.54
CA PRO A 662 20.63 10.83 3.30
C PRO A 662 20.27 10.62 4.77
N LYS A 663 20.63 9.46 5.34
CA LYS A 663 20.40 9.14 6.76
C LYS A 663 21.00 10.19 7.72
N TYR A 664 22.08 10.85 7.28
CA TYR A 664 22.66 12.00 7.97
C TYR A 664 21.62 13.10 8.21
N CYS A 665 20.83 13.47 7.21
CA CYS A 665 19.82 14.53 7.32
C CYS A 665 18.69 14.16 8.28
N VAL A 666 18.30 12.88 8.31
CA VAL A 666 17.35 12.38 9.31
C VAL A 666 17.90 12.61 10.72
N GLN A 667 19.16 12.24 10.92
CA GLN A 667 19.84 12.29 12.21
C GLN A 667 20.36 13.68 12.60
N ASN A 668 20.26 14.68 11.71
CA ASN A 668 20.64 16.05 12.02
C ASN A 668 19.56 17.00 11.46
N PRO A 669 18.38 17.05 12.11
CA PRO A 669 17.25 17.85 11.64
C PRO A 669 17.61 19.34 11.54
N GLY A 670 17.33 19.96 10.39
CA GLY A 670 17.62 21.37 10.10
C GLY A 670 18.98 21.63 9.45
N GLU A 671 19.83 20.61 9.23
CA GLU A 671 21.13 20.78 8.55
C GLU A 671 21.04 20.62 7.02
N CYS A 672 19.99 19.98 6.52
CA CYS A 672 19.84 19.66 5.08
C CYS A 672 18.64 20.31 4.39
N ILE A 673 17.66 20.77 5.16
CA ILE A 673 16.33 21.19 4.69
C ILE A 673 16.07 22.59 5.21
#